data_AF-A0A6J3HQP7-F1
#
_entry.id   AF-A0A6J3HQP7-F1
#
_cell.length_a   1.000
_cell.length_b   1.000
_cell.length_c   1.000
_cell.angle_alpha   90.00
_cell.angle_beta   90.00
_cell.angle_gamma   90.00
#
_symmetry.space_group_name_H-M   'P 1'
#
loop_
_entity.id
_entity.type
_entity.pdbx_description
1 polymer ?
#
loop_
_entity_poly.entity_id
_entity_poly.type
_entity_poly.pdbx_seq_one_letter_code
_entity_poly.pdbx_strand_id
1 'polypeptide(L)'
;MTDGTCLRRRGGPYKTEPATDLGRWRLSCETGRQTWTYLQDERAGREQTGLEAHALGLDTKNYFKDLPKAQTACEGALNGMTFYMGLQAEDGHWTGDYGGPLFLLPGLLITCHVARIPLPAGYREEIVRYLRSVQLPDGGWGLHIEDKSTVFGTALNYVCLRILGVGPEDPDVVRARNLLHKKGGAVAIPSWGKFWLAVLNVYSWEGLNTLFPEMWLFPDWAPAHPSTLWCHCRQVYLPMSYCYAVRLSATEDPLIQSLRQELYVEDFASINWQAQRNNVAPDELYTPHSWLLHVVYAFLNLYERYHSAHLRQQAVQKLYEHIAADDRFTKSISIGPISKTINMLVRWYVDGPTSPAFQEHISRIPDYLWMGLDGMKMQGTNGSQIWDTAFAIQALLEAGGHHRPEFSSCLQKAHEFLRLSQVAPSHHCSIHPSLGWPHLEQLCEACRVLRCWGSWQFLHPAPVGAMVCRSQAQVGAIYPELRSLHAPSGSLKHLLPTEVMPAWGCSLLRLFAAKTLSILLDQLPTDSAPAPSLTSVSHICLHPNLQPQSSHTLSLPWPQPVSFCLEQLPLPPHPVSPCPFRCHQDIASAGPLGVPGLHVAKAGTHLGLRQGRGIVLLWLTLQRAAPASCLLPRTSSG
;
A
#
# COMPACT_ATOMS: atom_id res chain seq x y z
N MET A 1 3.91 23.95 -31.18
CA MET A 1 2.96 22.97 -31.73
C MET A 1 3.03 21.74 -30.85
N THR A 2 1.89 21.25 -30.37
CA THR A 2 1.77 20.09 -29.48
C THR A 2 0.59 19.26 -29.95
N ASP A 3 0.76 18.65 -31.12
CA ASP A 3 -0.34 18.02 -31.83
C ASP A 3 -0.67 16.66 -31.22
N GLY A 4 -1.94 16.51 -30.80
CA GLY A 4 -2.62 15.23 -30.58
C GLY A 4 -2.05 14.23 -29.56
N THR A 5 -0.96 14.55 -28.85
CA THR A 5 -0.19 13.54 -28.09
C THR A 5 -0.99 13.06 -26.86
N CYS A 6 -1.43 11.80 -26.87
CA CYS A 6 -2.26 11.25 -25.80
C CYS A 6 -1.46 11.11 -24.49
N LEU A 7 -1.82 11.91 -23.47
CA LEU A 7 -1.03 12.07 -22.25
C LEU A 7 -1.25 10.97 -21.18
N ARG A 8 -2.18 10.02 -21.37
CA ARG A 8 -2.47 8.91 -20.45
C ARG A 8 -2.91 7.67 -21.21
N ARG A 9 -2.41 6.50 -20.82
CA ARG A 9 -2.90 5.19 -21.29
C ARG A 9 -3.83 4.60 -20.22
N ARG A 10 -5.14 4.66 -20.44
CA ARG A 10 -6.14 4.00 -19.56
C ARG A 10 -6.48 2.60 -20.06
N GLY A 11 -7.07 1.77 -19.20
CA GLY A 11 -7.66 0.48 -19.59
C GLY A 11 -6.68 -0.65 -19.89
N GLY A 12 -5.43 -0.53 -19.44
CA GLY A 12 -4.48 -1.65 -19.43
C GLY A 12 -4.71 -2.62 -18.25
N PRO A 13 -3.96 -3.74 -18.16
CA PRO A 13 -2.87 -4.13 -19.05
C PRO A 13 -3.34 -4.49 -20.47
N TYR A 14 -2.47 -4.29 -21.46
CA TYR A 14 -2.73 -4.60 -22.87
C TYR A 14 -1.78 -5.69 -23.37
N LYS A 15 -2.23 -6.52 -24.31
CA LYS A 15 -1.33 -7.48 -25.00
C LYS A 15 -0.29 -6.72 -25.82
N THR A 16 1.00 -6.99 -25.58
CA THR A 16 2.13 -6.49 -26.39
C THR A 16 2.99 -7.64 -26.92
N GLU A 17 3.83 -7.36 -27.91
CA GLU A 17 4.72 -8.36 -28.52
C GLU A 17 5.73 -8.90 -27.49
N PRO A 18 5.75 -10.22 -27.21
CA PRO A 18 6.54 -10.79 -26.11
C PRO A 18 8.06 -10.79 -26.40
N ALA A 19 8.87 -10.72 -25.35
CA ALA A 19 10.33 -10.81 -25.45
C ALA A 19 10.87 -12.24 -25.28
N THR A 20 9.98 -13.18 -24.92
CA THR A 20 10.25 -14.60 -24.67
C THR A 20 9.12 -15.46 -25.24
N ASP A 21 9.34 -16.78 -25.33
CA ASP A 21 8.28 -17.70 -25.74
C ASP A 21 7.24 -17.87 -24.63
N LEU A 22 6.06 -17.26 -24.81
CA LEU A 22 4.94 -17.36 -23.88
C LEU A 22 4.48 -18.80 -23.64
N GLY A 23 4.68 -19.72 -24.59
CA GLY A 23 4.36 -21.15 -24.43
C GLY A 23 5.22 -21.88 -23.39
N ARG A 24 6.36 -21.30 -22.98
CA ARG A 24 7.31 -21.87 -21.99
C ARG A 24 7.15 -21.33 -20.58
N TRP A 25 6.34 -20.29 -20.37
CA TRP A 25 6.07 -19.78 -19.02
C TRP A 25 5.10 -20.68 -18.26
N ARG A 26 5.40 -20.91 -16.98
CA ARG A 26 4.60 -21.70 -16.05
C ARG A 26 4.35 -20.93 -14.75
N LEU A 27 3.13 -20.99 -14.25
CA LEU A 27 2.73 -20.52 -12.93
C LEU A 27 2.67 -21.71 -11.96
N SER A 28 3.27 -21.57 -10.79
CA SER A 28 3.15 -22.53 -9.69
C SER A 28 2.32 -21.91 -8.58
N CYS A 29 1.31 -22.63 -8.08
CA CYS A 29 0.51 -22.21 -6.92
C CYS A 29 0.67 -23.18 -5.74
N GLU A 30 1.18 -22.69 -4.61
CA GLU A 30 1.32 -23.48 -3.37
C GLU A 30 0.82 -22.70 -2.15
N THR A 31 -0.33 -23.06 -1.61
CA THR A 31 -0.98 -22.38 -0.46
C THR A 31 -1.16 -20.87 -0.70
N GLY A 32 -1.53 -20.51 -1.93
CA GLY A 32 -1.65 -19.13 -2.40
C GLY A 32 -0.34 -18.51 -2.89
N ARG A 33 0.84 -19.09 -2.61
CA ARG A 33 2.11 -18.57 -3.14
C ARG A 33 2.11 -18.74 -4.66
N GLN A 34 2.20 -17.62 -5.39
CA GLN A 34 2.29 -17.57 -6.85
C GLN A 34 3.75 -17.31 -7.24
N THR A 35 4.32 -18.15 -8.12
CA THR A 35 5.63 -17.88 -8.73
C THR A 35 5.66 -18.29 -10.21
N TRP A 36 6.32 -17.49 -11.04
CA TRP A 36 6.47 -17.74 -12.47
C TRP A 36 7.83 -18.36 -12.81
N THR A 37 7.86 -19.36 -13.68
CA THR A 37 9.08 -20.06 -14.14
C THR A 37 9.10 -20.13 -15.67
N TYR A 38 10.26 -19.84 -16.29
CA TYR A 38 10.47 -20.01 -17.72
C TYR A 38 11.19 -21.34 -18.01
N LEU A 39 10.55 -22.24 -18.76
CA LEU A 39 11.11 -23.55 -19.10
C LEU A 39 12.24 -23.43 -20.14
N GLN A 40 13.44 -23.90 -19.79
CA GLN A 40 14.58 -23.95 -20.72
C GLN A 40 14.45 -25.10 -21.73
N ASP A 41 14.04 -26.27 -21.27
CA ASP A 41 13.71 -27.45 -22.09
C ASP A 41 12.18 -27.66 -22.09
N GLU A 42 11.59 -27.70 -23.28
CA GLU A 42 10.17 -27.96 -23.50
C GLU A 42 9.75 -29.36 -23.04
N ARG A 43 10.67 -30.33 -23.04
CA ARG A 43 10.41 -31.74 -22.74
C ARG A 43 10.45 -32.06 -21.24
N ALA A 44 10.91 -31.13 -20.41
CA ALA A 44 11.17 -31.33 -18.98
C ALA A 44 10.08 -30.76 -18.05
N GLY A 45 8.98 -30.23 -18.59
CA GLY A 45 7.91 -29.58 -17.82
C GLY A 45 6.52 -30.13 -18.13
N ARG A 46 5.52 -29.72 -17.33
CA ARG A 46 4.11 -29.99 -17.63
C ARG A 46 3.60 -29.14 -18.80
N GLU A 47 2.50 -29.57 -19.41
CA GLU A 47 1.75 -28.77 -20.38
C GLU A 47 1.27 -27.44 -19.78
N GLN A 48 0.99 -26.47 -20.65
CA GLN A 48 0.46 -25.17 -20.27
C GLN A 48 -1.08 -25.23 -20.12
N THR A 49 -1.58 -24.63 -19.05
CA THR A 49 -3.00 -24.61 -18.69
C THR A 49 -3.74 -23.42 -19.31
N GLY A 50 -5.07 -23.50 -19.33
CA GLY A 50 -5.93 -22.37 -19.74
C GLY A 50 -5.78 -21.13 -18.85
N LEU A 51 -5.46 -21.31 -17.57
CA LEU A 51 -5.15 -20.20 -16.64
C LEU A 51 -3.88 -19.45 -17.06
N GLU A 52 -2.81 -20.18 -17.36
CA GLU A 52 -1.55 -19.58 -17.82
C GLU A 52 -1.73 -18.91 -19.19
N ALA A 53 -2.40 -19.59 -20.13
CA ALA A 53 -2.71 -19.02 -21.44
C ALA A 53 -3.57 -17.74 -21.32
N HIS A 54 -4.49 -17.67 -20.36
CA HIS A 54 -5.28 -16.47 -20.08
C HIS A 54 -4.42 -15.34 -19.50
N ALA A 55 -3.63 -15.60 -18.46
CA ALA A 55 -2.78 -14.60 -17.80
C ALA A 55 -1.71 -14.01 -18.72
N LEU A 56 -1.11 -14.85 -19.58
CA LEU A 56 -0.10 -14.46 -20.56
C LEU A 56 -0.69 -13.82 -21.82
N GLY A 57 -2.01 -13.91 -22.02
CA GLY A 57 -2.68 -13.35 -23.19
C GLY A 57 -2.51 -14.13 -24.48
N LEU A 58 -2.34 -15.45 -24.41
CA LEU A 58 -2.41 -16.34 -25.57
C LEU A 58 -3.86 -16.48 -26.10
N ASP A 59 -4.08 -17.30 -27.12
CA ASP A 59 -5.44 -17.72 -27.50
C ASP A 59 -5.91 -18.85 -26.57
N THR A 60 -7.13 -18.75 -26.07
CA THR A 60 -7.67 -19.64 -25.03
C THR A 60 -8.79 -20.56 -25.50
N LYS A 61 -9.20 -20.49 -26.78
CA LYS A 61 -10.32 -21.29 -27.34
C LYS A 61 -10.22 -22.79 -27.13
N ASN A 62 -9.01 -23.35 -27.09
CA ASN A 62 -8.77 -24.77 -26.84
C ASN A 62 -9.06 -25.19 -25.39
N TYR A 63 -9.10 -24.23 -24.45
CA TYR A 63 -9.38 -24.44 -23.03
C TYR A 63 -10.79 -23.96 -22.66
N PHE A 64 -11.19 -22.78 -23.18
CA PHE A 64 -12.46 -22.13 -22.89
C PHE A 64 -13.26 -21.97 -24.18
N LYS A 65 -14.19 -22.90 -24.39
CA LYS A 65 -15.12 -22.90 -25.55
C LYS A 65 -16.10 -21.73 -25.48
N ASP A 66 -16.58 -21.30 -26.66
CA ASP A 66 -17.71 -20.38 -26.76
C ASP A 66 -18.96 -20.96 -26.06
N LEU A 67 -19.68 -20.10 -25.33
CA LEU A 67 -20.91 -20.44 -24.63
C LEU A 67 -22.13 -19.77 -25.31
N PRO A 68 -23.35 -20.32 -25.16
CA PRO A 68 -24.56 -19.71 -25.72
C PRO A 68 -24.71 -18.25 -25.27
N LYS A 69 -25.01 -17.35 -26.22
CA LYS A 69 -25.11 -15.92 -25.93
C LYS A 69 -26.30 -15.65 -24.99
N ALA A 70 -25.99 -15.35 -23.73
CA ALA A 70 -26.96 -14.98 -22.70
C ALA A 70 -27.89 -13.83 -23.14
N GLN A 71 -29.18 -13.97 -22.87
CA GLN A 71 -30.19 -12.90 -23.01
C GLN A 71 -30.72 -12.44 -21.64
N THR A 72 -30.49 -13.24 -20.58
CA THR A 72 -30.95 -13.00 -19.21
C THR A 72 -29.78 -12.87 -18.22
N ALA A 73 -30.06 -12.30 -17.05
CA ALA A 73 -29.09 -12.21 -15.96
C ALA A 73 -28.61 -13.60 -15.47
N CYS A 74 -29.50 -14.59 -15.45
CA CYS A 74 -29.18 -15.96 -15.01
C CYS A 74 -28.24 -16.67 -15.99
N GLU A 75 -28.42 -16.52 -17.30
CA GLU A 75 -27.50 -17.04 -18.31
C GLU A 75 -26.17 -16.27 -18.30
N GLY A 76 -26.19 -14.96 -18.08
CA GLY A 76 -24.98 -14.14 -17.98
C GLY A 76 -24.14 -14.54 -16.78
N ALA A 77 -24.77 -14.75 -15.62
CA ALA A 77 -24.13 -15.28 -14.42
C ALA A 77 -23.60 -16.70 -14.66
N LEU A 78 -24.39 -17.60 -15.26
CA LEU A 78 -23.95 -18.96 -15.59
C LEU A 78 -22.71 -18.98 -16.48
N ASN A 79 -22.70 -18.20 -17.56
CA ASN A 79 -21.55 -18.11 -18.46
C ASN A 79 -20.32 -17.53 -17.74
N GLY A 80 -20.52 -16.48 -16.93
CA GLY A 80 -19.47 -15.88 -16.12
C GLY A 80 -18.84 -16.87 -15.13
N MET A 81 -19.67 -17.60 -14.38
CA MET A 81 -19.20 -18.66 -13.48
C MET A 81 -18.44 -19.76 -14.25
N THR A 82 -19.05 -20.28 -15.32
CA THR A 82 -18.48 -21.37 -16.15
C THR A 82 -17.09 -21.03 -16.68
N PHE A 83 -16.86 -19.77 -17.07
CA PHE A 83 -15.54 -19.28 -17.44
C PHE A 83 -14.62 -19.11 -16.22
N TYR A 84 -15.07 -18.40 -15.19
CA TYR A 84 -14.21 -17.92 -14.11
C TYR A 84 -13.65 -19.05 -13.20
N MET A 85 -14.38 -20.16 -13.01
CA MET A 85 -13.81 -21.31 -12.28
C MET A 85 -12.74 -22.06 -13.09
N GLY A 86 -12.74 -21.92 -14.42
CA GLY A 86 -11.64 -22.38 -15.29
C GLY A 86 -10.32 -21.62 -15.07
N LEU A 87 -10.36 -20.56 -14.25
CA LEU A 87 -9.21 -19.77 -13.80
C LEU A 87 -8.86 -19.98 -12.31
N GLN A 88 -9.48 -20.96 -11.65
CA GLN A 88 -9.10 -21.35 -10.29
C GLN A 88 -7.76 -22.12 -10.30
N ALA A 89 -6.86 -21.78 -9.38
CA ALA A 89 -5.59 -22.48 -9.19
C ALA A 89 -5.78 -23.90 -8.62
N GLU A 90 -4.74 -24.73 -8.76
CA GLU A 90 -4.73 -26.13 -8.34
C GLU A 90 -5.01 -26.32 -6.82
N ASP A 91 -4.61 -25.34 -5.99
CA ASP A 91 -4.81 -25.32 -4.54
C ASP A 91 -6.10 -24.61 -4.08
N GLY A 92 -6.91 -24.10 -5.02
CA GLY A 92 -8.27 -23.60 -4.77
C GLY A 92 -8.46 -22.09 -4.72
N HIS A 93 -7.39 -21.30 -4.83
CA HIS A 93 -7.51 -19.84 -4.87
C HIS A 93 -7.68 -19.29 -6.31
N TRP A 94 -8.00 -18.00 -6.46
CA TRP A 94 -7.93 -17.30 -7.74
C TRP A 94 -6.68 -16.41 -7.83
N THR A 95 -6.04 -16.43 -9.00
CA THR A 95 -4.81 -15.66 -9.28
C THR A 95 -5.12 -14.41 -10.08
N GLY A 96 -4.22 -13.41 -10.06
CA GLY A 96 -4.45 -12.17 -10.81
C GLY A 96 -3.22 -11.26 -10.96
N ASP A 97 -3.26 -10.44 -12.00
CA ASP A 97 -2.40 -9.28 -12.15
C ASP A 97 -2.79 -8.24 -11.08
N TYR A 98 -1.84 -7.93 -10.20
CA TYR A 98 -2.00 -6.98 -9.10
C TYR A 98 -0.90 -5.91 -9.17
N GLY A 99 -0.48 -5.56 -10.40
CA GLY A 99 0.45 -4.48 -10.67
C GLY A 99 -0.24 -3.11 -10.72
N GLY A 100 0.34 -2.19 -11.50
CA GLY A 100 -0.20 -0.84 -11.71
C GLY A 100 0.68 0.30 -11.17
N PRO A 101 1.22 0.26 -9.93
CA PRO A 101 2.17 1.25 -9.43
C PRO A 101 3.54 1.13 -10.12
N LEU A 102 4.11 2.26 -10.57
CA LEU A 102 5.33 2.29 -11.40
C LEU A 102 6.62 2.62 -10.62
N PHE A 103 6.58 2.53 -9.28
CA PHE A 103 7.70 2.79 -8.37
C PHE A 103 8.16 1.55 -7.59
N LEU A 104 7.65 0.36 -7.94
CA LEU A 104 7.97 -0.91 -7.28
C LEU A 104 9.23 -1.57 -7.89
N LEU A 105 9.19 -1.87 -9.20
CA LEU A 105 10.34 -2.41 -9.94
C LEU A 105 11.64 -1.60 -9.78
N PRO A 106 11.64 -0.24 -9.77
CA PRO A 106 12.85 0.52 -9.52
C PRO A 106 13.55 0.20 -8.21
N GLY A 107 12.80 0.07 -7.11
CA GLY A 107 13.39 -0.31 -5.83
C GLY A 107 14.03 -1.69 -5.88
N LEU A 108 13.32 -2.66 -6.49
CA LEU A 108 13.82 -4.02 -6.65
C LEU A 108 15.10 -4.06 -7.50
N LEU A 109 15.10 -3.41 -8.66
CA LEU A 109 16.22 -3.44 -9.60
C LEU A 109 17.44 -2.66 -9.07
N ILE A 110 17.24 -1.56 -8.34
CA ILE A 110 18.33 -0.88 -7.63
C ILE A 110 18.91 -1.78 -6.55
N THR A 111 18.08 -2.45 -5.73
CA THR A 111 18.56 -3.41 -4.72
C THR A 111 19.30 -4.59 -5.38
N CYS A 112 18.78 -5.16 -6.48
CA CYS A 112 19.45 -6.23 -7.21
C CYS A 112 20.79 -5.77 -7.82
N HIS A 113 20.87 -4.53 -8.33
CA HIS A 113 22.13 -3.96 -8.81
C HIS A 113 23.15 -3.78 -7.67
N VAL A 114 22.75 -3.22 -6.52
CA VAL A 114 23.64 -3.01 -5.37
C VAL A 114 24.11 -4.33 -4.77
N ALA A 115 23.18 -5.23 -4.48
CA ALA A 115 23.46 -6.52 -3.86
C ALA A 115 23.92 -7.61 -4.85
N ARG A 116 24.10 -7.26 -6.14
CA ARG A 116 24.52 -8.14 -7.26
C ARG A 116 23.66 -9.41 -7.40
N ILE A 117 22.35 -9.27 -7.22
CA ILE A 117 21.37 -10.37 -7.30
C ILE A 117 21.00 -10.62 -8.77
N PRO A 118 21.23 -11.81 -9.33
CA PRO A 118 20.69 -12.19 -10.63
C PRO A 118 19.19 -12.51 -10.51
N LEU A 119 18.40 -12.13 -11.51
CA LEU A 119 17.01 -12.61 -11.64
C LEU A 119 16.99 -13.96 -12.38
N PRO A 120 15.96 -14.81 -12.17
CA PRO A 120 15.79 -16.05 -12.94
C PRO A 120 15.66 -15.79 -14.45
N ALA A 121 15.92 -16.82 -15.26
CA ALA A 121 15.89 -16.70 -16.72
C ALA A 121 14.53 -16.23 -17.26
N GLY A 122 14.53 -15.38 -18.27
CA GLY A 122 13.34 -14.76 -18.86
C GLY A 122 12.78 -13.56 -18.08
N TYR A 123 13.08 -13.44 -16.78
CA TYR A 123 12.58 -12.32 -15.96
C TYR A 123 13.12 -10.98 -16.45
N ARG A 124 14.42 -10.91 -16.77
CA ARG A 124 15.06 -9.68 -17.26
C ARG A 124 14.39 -9.20 -18.55
N GLU A 125 14.18 -10.12 -19.49
CA GLU A 125 13.65 -9.87 -20.82
C GLU A 125 12.20 -9.36 -20.74
N GLU A 126 11.37 -10.02 -19.93
CA GLU A 126 9.97 -9.65 -19.75
C GLU A 126 9.76 -8.41 -18.87
N ILE A 127 10.68 -8.08 -17.95
CA ILE A 127 10.67 -6.79 -17.24
C ILE A 127 11.05 -5.65 -18.20
N VAL A 128 12.04 -5.83 -19.09
CA VAL A 128 12.33 -4.85 -20.15
C VAL A 128 11.11 -4.65 -21.06
N ARG A 129 10.40 -5.73 -21.44
CA ARG A 129 9.15 -5.62 -22.18
C ARG A 129 8.09 -4.84 -21.43
N TYR A 130 7.86 -5.15 -20.15
CA TYR A 130 6.86 -4.44 -19.34
C TYR A 130 7.11 -2.94 -19.34
N LEU A 131 8.34 -2.53 -19.01
CA LEU A 131 8.72 -1.13 -18.92
C LEU A 131 8.47 -0.38 -20.24
N ARG A 132 8.86 -0.94 -21.39
CA ARG A 132 8.54 -0.36 -22.71
C ARG A 132 7.03 -0.33 -22.99
N SER A 133 6.33 -1.41 -22.70
CA SER A 133 4.88 -1.55 -22.95
C SER A 133 4.05 -0.52 -22.18
N VAL A 134 4.44 -0.18 -20.94
CA VAL A 134 3.78 0.86 -20.14
C VAL A 134 4.35 2.27 -20.34
N GLN A 135 5.44 2.46 -21.10
CA GLN A 135 5.95 3.79 -21.43
C GLN A 135 4.89 4.59 -22.20
N LEU A 136 4.72 5.86 -21.84
CA LEU A 136 3.75 6.76 -22.48
C LEU A 136 4.23 7.24 -23.86
N PRO A 137 3.33 7.73 -24.73
CA PRO A 137 3.70 8.25 -26.05
C PRO A 137 4.74 9.39 -25.99
N ASP A 138 4.72 10.21 -24.94
CA ASP A 138 5.68 11.29 -24.71
C ASP A 138 7.09 10.83 -24.28
N GLY A 139 7.26 9.53 -24.00
CA GLY A 139 8.52 8.93 -23.53
C GLY A 139 8.58 8.71 -22.02
N GLY A 140 7.58 9.12 -21.25
CA GLY A 140 7.62 9.08 -19.80
C GLY A 140 6.92 7.89 -19.16
N TRP A 141 7.02 7.87 -17.83
CA TRP A 141 6.18 7.06 -16.94
C TRP A 141 5.66 7.95 -15.81
N GLY A 142 4.49 7.61 -15.27
CA GLY A 142 3.88 8.33 -14.15
C GLY A 142 4.02 7.62 -12.80
N LEU A 143 3.19 7.97 -11.83
CA LEU A 143 3.10 7.26 -10.55
C LEU A 143 2.51 5.84 -10.72
N HIS A 144 1.59 5.66 -11.67
CA HIS A 144 0.91 4.41 -11.98
C HIS A 144 0.55 4.33 -13.48
N ILE A 145 0.15 3.15 -13.98
CA ILE A 145 -0.08 2.90 -15.43
C ILE A 145 -1.08 3.85 -16.11
N GLU A 146 -2.07 4.38 -15.39
CA GLU A 146 -3.05 5.34 -15.94
C GLU A 146 -2.66 6.83 -15.77
N ASP A 147 -1.44 7.11 -15.30
CA ASP A 147 -0.99 8.47 -14.99
C ASP A 147 -0.37 9.20 -16.20
N LYS A 148 -0.13 10.51 -16.07
CA LYS A 148 0.73 11.28 -16.98
C LYS A 148 2.20 11.02 -16.64
N SER A 149 3.11 11.40 -17.51
CA SER A 149 4.55 11.39 -17.20
C SER A 149 4.90 12.28 -16.01
N THR A 150 5.71 11.75 -15.10
CA THR A 150 6.24 12.46 -13.90
C THR A 150 7.77 12.32 -13.84
N VAL A 151 8.45 13.18 -13.09
CA VAL A 151 9.88 13.04 -12.78
C VAL A 151 10.11 11.74 -12.01
N PHE A 152 9.27 11.44 -11.03
CA PHE A 152 9.33 10.19 -10.25
C PHE A 152 9.27 8.94 -11.13
N GLY A 153 8.23 8.81 -11.95
CA GLY A 153 8.06 7.66 -12.82
C GLY A 153 9.14 7.60 -13.89
N THR A 154 9.44 8.74 -14.54
CA THR A 154 10.36 8.75 -15.69
C THR A 154 11.80 8.50 -15.27
N ALA A 155 12.32 9.16 -14.24
CA ALA A 155 13.71 8.94 -13.79
C ALA A 155 13.93 7.52 -13.26
N LEU A 156 12.99 6.98 -12.48
CA LEU A 156 13.15 5.66 -11.90
C LEU A 156 13.03 4.53 -12.94
N ASN A 157 12.08 4.61 -13.89
CA ASN A 157 11.94 3.58 -14.93
C ASN A 157 12.98 3.71 -16.05
N TYR A 158 13.53 4.91 -16.28
CA TYR A 158 14.77 5.10 -17.04
C TYR A 158 15.92 4.31 -16.40
N VAL A 159 16.15 4.51 -15.10
CA VAL A 159 17.19 3.79 -14.33
C VAL A 159 16.98 2.27 -14.40
N CYS A 160 15.75 1.77 -14.34
CA CYS A 160 15.45 0.34 -14.53
C CYS A 160 15.99 -0.20 -15.87
N LEU A 161 15.66 0.45 -16.99
CA LEU A 161 16.10 0.02 -18.31
C LEU A 161 17.63 0.03 -18.43
N ARG A 162 18.28 1.05 -17.86
CA ARG A 162 19.75 1.18 -17.84
C ARG A 162 20.41 0.10 -16.97
N ILE A 163 19.86 -0.23 -15.80
CA ILE A 163 20.29 -1.36 -14.94
C ILE A 163 20.11 -2.71 -15.64
N LEU A 164 19.03 -2.89 -16.40
CA LEU A 164 18.77 -4.10 -17.19
C LEU A 164 19.64 -4.20 -18.45
N GLY A 165 20.53 -3.22 -18.70
CA GLY A 165 21.52 -3.23 -19.78
C GLY A 165 21.05 -2.62 -21.10
N VAL A 166 19.93 -1.89 -21.12
CA VAL A 166 19.55 -1.07 -22.29
C VAL A 166 20.49 0.13 -22.37
N GLY A 167 21.04 0.41 -23.55
CA GLY A 167 21.99 1.51 -23.76
C GLY A 167 21.38 2.90 -23.62
N PRO A 168 22.19 3.96 -23.38
CA PRO A 168 21.69 5.32 -23.26
C PRO A 168 21.12 5.87 -24.58
N GLU A 169 21.60 5.35 -25.72
CA GLU A 169 21.19 5.79 -27.07
C GLU A 169 20.08 4.92 -27.69
N ASP A 170 19.42 4.08 -26.87
CA ASP A 170 18.20 3.38 -27.27
C ASP A 170 17.05 4.38 -27.50
N PRO A 171 16.25 4.27 -28.57
CA PRO A 171 15.24 5.29 -28.90
C PRO A 171 14.23 5.61 -27.78
N ASP A 172 13.82 4.62 -26.99
CA ASP A 172 12.87 4.84 -25.89
C ASP A 172 13.54 5.47 -24.67
N VAL A 173 14.81 5.15 -24.46
CA VAL A 173 15.67 5.73 -23.41
C VAL A 173 15.98 7.19 -23.75
N VAL A 174 16.32 7.50 -25.00
CA VAL A 174 16.51 8.89 -25.48
C VAL A 174 15.22 9.71 -25.32
N ARG A 175 14.06 9.17 -25.71
CA ARG A 175 12.74 9.81 -25.49
C ARG A 175 12.51 10.11 -24.00
N ALA A 176 12.78 9.15 -23.12
CA ALA A 176 12.65 9.31 -21.68
C ALA A 176 13.63 10.36 -21.09
N ARG A 177 14.90 10.36 -21.49
CA ARG A 177 15.91 11.36 -21.06
C ARG A 177 15.48 12.76 -21.45
N ASN A 178 15.08 12.96 -22.70
CA ASN A 178 14.64 14.26 -23.21
C ASN A 178 13.42 14.79 -22.46
N LEU A 179 12.46 13.92 -22.11
CA LEU A 179 11.29 14.30 -21.31
C LEU A 179 11.64 14.59 -19.84
N LEU A 180 12.52 13.79 -19.23
CA LEU A 180 13.01 14.02 -17.87
C LEU A 180 13.73 15.37 -17.76
N HIS A 181 14.61 15.69 -18.70
CA HIS A 181 15.31 16.98 -18.78
C HIS A 181 14.32 18.13 -18.98
N LYS A 182 13.33 17.97 -19.86
CA LYS A 182 12.23 18.94 -20.06
C LYS A 182 11.38 19.19 -18.79
N LYS A 183 11.38 18.26 -17.83
CA LYS A 183 10.73 18.40 -16.51
C LYS A 183 11.68 18.90 -15.40
N GLY A 184 12.91 19.31 -15.74
CA GLY A 184 13.91 19.82 -14.79
C GLY A 184 14.93 18.78 -14.28
N GLY A 185 14.94 17.57 -14.84
CA GLY A 185 15.87 16.51 -14.44
C GLY A 185 15.59 15.92 -13.05
N ALA A 186 16.46 15.01 -12.62
CA ALA A 186 16.26 14.25 -11.38
C ALA A 186 16.42 15.07 -10.08
N VAL A 187 16.92 16.32 -10.11
CA VAL A 187 16.98 17.19 -8.90
C VAL A 187 15.60 17.41 -8.28
N ALA A 188 14.55 17.52 -9.12
CA ALA A 188 13.17 17.78 -8.73
C ALA A 188 12.33 16.51 -8.46
N ILE A 189 12.97 15.36 -8.29
CA ILE A 189 12.27 14.09 -8.02
C ILE A 189 11.64 14.08 -6.61
N PRO A 190 10.46 13.48 -6.37
CA PRO A 190 9.91 13.27 -5.03
C PRO A 190 10.85 12.51 -4.08
N SER A 191 10.64 12.66 -2.77
CA SER A 191 11.55 12.20 -1.70
C SER A 191 11.90 10.70 -1.76
N TRP A 192 10.95 9.82 -2.08
CA TRP A 192 11.21 8.39 -2.28
C TRP A 192 12.10 8.11 -3.50
N GLY A 193 12.04 8.95 -4.53
CA GLY A 193 12.97 8.90 -5.66
C GLY A 193 14.37 9.33 -5.26
N LYS A 194 14.51 10.39 -4.46
CA LYS A 194 15.81 10.83 -3.90
C LYS A 194 16.46 9.72 -3.08
N PHE A 195 15.68 9.03 -2.25
CA PHE A 195 16.13 7.87 -1.48
C PHE A 195 16.70 6.77 -2.40
N TRP A 196 15.93 6.33 -3.41
CA TRP A 196 16.37 5.27 -4.31
C TRP A 196 17.59 5.64 -5.16
N LEU A 197 17.66 6.89 -5.64
CA LEU A 197 18.81 7.38 -6.40
C LEU A 197 20.05 7.59 -5.51
N ALA A 198 19.89 7.86 -4.20
CA ALA A 198 21.00 7.95 -3.25
C ALA A 198 21.53 6.55 -2.83
N VAL A 199 20.65 5.56 -2.69
CA VAL A 199 21.02 4.14 -2.59
C VAL A 199 21.83 3.70 -3.83
N LEU A 200 21.42 4.11 -5.03
CA LEU A 200 22.18 3.86 -6.27
C LEU A 200 23.45 4.74 -6.42
N ASN A 201 23.73 5.66 -5.49
CA ASN A 201 24.85 6.60 -5.55
C ASN A 201 24.85 7.53 -6.79
N VAL A 202 23.66 7.83 -7.34
CA VAL A 202 23.48 8.79 -8.45
C VAL A 202 22.73 10.06 -8.01
N TYR A 203 22.45 10.23 -6.72
CA TYR A 203 21.89 11.42 -6.07
C TYR A 203 22.52 11.56 -4.67
N SER A 204 22.77 12.77 -4.16
CA SER A 204 23.39 12.90 -2.83
C SER A 204 22.42 12.63 -1.68
N TRP A 205 22.84 11.86 -0.68
CA TRP A 205 22.12 11.72 0.59
C TRP A 205 21.87 13.05 1.30
N GLU A 206 22.72 14.06 1.08
CA GLU A 206 22.53 15.41 1.61
C GLU A 206 21.51 16.26 0.81
N GLY A 207 21.00 15.73 -0.31
CA GLY A 207 20.00 16.36 -1.15
C GLY A 207 18.55 16.03 -0.81
N LEU A 208 18.30 15.24 0.24
CA LEU A 208 16.97 14.94 0.77
C LEU A 208 16.85 15.36 2.24
N ASN A 209 15.61 15.58 2.70
CA ASN A 209 15.33 15.87 4.11
C ASN A 209 15.64 14.62 4.96
N THR A 210 16.22 14.80 6.15
CA THR A 210 16.59 13.67 7.02
C THR A 210 15.42 12.72 7.30
N LEU A 211 15.70 11.42 7.27
CA LEU A 211 14.76 10.37 7.66
C LEU A 211 14.80 10.06 9.17
N PHE A 212 15.49 10.90 9.95
CA PHE A 212 15.49 10.99 11.41
C PHE A 212 15.36 9.64 12.14
N PRO A 213 16.38 8.75 12.03
CA PRO A 213 16.34 7.41 12.62
C PRO A 213 16.10 7.42 14.13
N GLU A 214 16.55 8.47 14.83
CA GLU A 214 16.39 8.63 16.28
C GLU A 214 14.93 8.81 16.72
N MET A 215 13.97 9.05 15.81
CA MET A 215 12.53 9.02 16.10
C MET A 215 12.07 7.69 16.74
N TRP A 216 12.75 6.58 16.40
CA TRP A 216 12.46 5.26 16.95
C TRP A 216 12.97 5.09 18.40
N LEU A 217 13.75 6.02 18.93
CA LEU A 217 14.20 6.03 20.34
C LEU A 217 13.30 6.87 21.26
N PHE A 218 12.29 7.56 20.72
CA PHE A 218 11.34 8.28 21.56
C PHE A 218 10.51 7.30 22.43
N PRO A 219 10.04 7.72 23.62
CA PRO A 219 9.07 6.94 24.39
C PRO A 219 7.79 6.70 23.59
N ASP A 220 7.15 5.54 23.75
CA ASP A 220 6.08 5.11 22.84
C ASP A 220 4.79 5.97 22.92
N TRP A 221 4.66 6.79 23.96
CA TRP A 221 3.59 7.80 24.12
C TRP A 221 3.85 9.10 23.36
N ALA A 222 5.05 9.32 22.82
CA ALA A 222 5.43 10.59 22.20
C ALA A 222 4.61 10.86 20.92
N PRO A 223 4.22 12.12 20.65
CA PRO A 223 3.52 12.48 19.42
C PRO A 223 4.29 12.02 18.17
N ALA A 224 3.58 11.34 17.27
CA ALA A 224 4.12 10.73 16.05
C ALA A 224 5.19 9.62 16.25
N HIS A 225 5.30 9.01 17.44
CA HIS A 225 6.14 7.83 17.64
C HIS A 225 5.77 6.71 16.64
N PRO A 226 6.74 6.01 16.00
CA PRO A 226 6.46 5.10 14.88
C PRO A 226 5.43 3.99 15.13
N SER A 227 5.22 3.53 16.37
CA SER A 227 4.17 2.54 16.69
C SER A 227 2.75 3.07 16.40
N THR A 228 2.51 4.37 16.54
CA THR A 228 1.19 5.00 16.30
C THR A 228 0.92 5.28 14.82
N LEU A 229 1.95 5.19 13.96
CA LEU A 229 1.82 5.48 12.53
C LEU A 229 1.24 4.29 11.76
N TRP A 230 0.58 4.56 10.63
CA TRP A 230 0.03 3.54 9.74
C TRP A 230 1.08 2.49 9.34
N CYS A 231 0.69 1.21 9.34
CA CYS A 231 1.59 0.07 9.18
C CYS A 231 2.46 0.14 7.91
N HIS A 232 1.89 0.41 6.73
CA HIS A 232 2.67 0.56 5.49
C HIS A 232 3.61 1.78 5.54
N CYS A 233 3.22 2.87 6.21
CA CYS A 233 4.09 4.03 6.38
C CYS A 233 5.30 3.66 7.23
N ARG A 234 5.09 3.18 8.46
CA ARG A 234 6.20 2.84 9.37
C ARG A 234 7.08 1.71 8.83
N GLN A 235 6.54 0.69 8.16
CA GLN A 235 7.35 -0.41 7.60
C GLN A 235 8.13 -0.02 6.34
N VAL A 236 7.76 1.05 5.63
CA VAL A 236 8.62 1.60 4.56
C VAL A 236 9.66 2.55 5.14
N TYR A 237 9.27 3.44 6.06
CA TYR A 237 10.21 4.38 6.67
C TYR A 237 11.23 3.71 7.61
N LEU A 238 10.90 2.59 8.27
CA LEU A 238 11.81 1.78 9.11
C LEU A 238 13.14 1.45 8.38
N PRO A 239 13.14 0.68 7.27
CA PRO A 239 14.36 0.34 6.56
C PRO A 239 14.92 1.52 5.74
N MET A 240 14.09 2.48 5.30
CA MET A 240 14.62 3.72 4.70
C MET A 240 15.47 4.53 5.69
N SER A 241 15.00 4.70 6.93
CA SER A 241 15.75 5.36 8.01
C SER A 241 17.04 4.60 8.35
N TYR A 242 17.06 3.26 8.25
CA TYR A 242 18.30 2.48 8.40
C TYR A 242 19.31 2.80 7.30
N CYS A 243 18.92 2.66 6.02
CA CYS A 243 19.82 2.95 4.89
C CYS A 243 20.32 4.40 4.89
N TYR A 244 19.48 5.34 5.30
CA TYR A 244 19.85 6.75 5.48
C TYR A 244 20.86 6.95 6.63
N ALA A 245 20.65 6.29 7.78
CA ALA A 245 21.52 6.42 8.95
C ALA A 245 22.95 5.95 8.70
N VAL A 246 23.11 4.86 7.93
CA VAL A 246 24.42 4.31 7.54
C VAL A 246 24.93 4.86 6.19
N ARG A 247 24.17 5.77 5.55
CA ARG A 247 24.45 6.34 4.22
C ARG A 247 24.77 5.27 3.16
N LEU A 248 23.95 4.21 3.11
CA LEU A 248 24.14 3.06 2.23
C LEU A 248 24.08 3.50 0.76
N SER A 249 25.21 3.41 0.05
CA SER A 249 25.32 3.79 -1.36
C SER A 249 26.09 2.74 -2.17
N ALA A 250 25.70 2.57 -3.42
CA ALA A 250 26.35 1.69 -4.38
C ALA A 250 27.83 2.07 -4.64
N THR A 251 28.68 1.07 -4.83
CA THR A 251 30.06 1.24 -5.32
C THR A 251 30.04 1.85 -6.73
N GLU A 252 30.86 2.88 -6.98
CA GLU A 252 30.82 3.68 -8.22
C GLU A 252 31.36 2.94 -9.46
N ASP A 253 30.54 2.07 -10.04
CA ASP A 253 30.81 1.39 -11.30
C ASP A 253 30.44 2.26 -12.54
N PRO A 254 30.83 1.87 -13.77
CA PRO A 254 30.62 2.68 -14.96
C PRO A 254 29.16 3.00 -15.28
N LEU A 255 28.19 2.19 -14.84
CA LEU A 255 26.77 2.50 -15.01
C LEU A 255 26.37 3.69 -14.14
N ILE A 256 26.81 3.71 -12.88
CA ILE A 256 26.55 4.81 -11.93
C ILE A 256 27.21 6.11 -12.42
N GLN A 257 28.43 6.03 -12.94
CA GLN A 257 29.12 7.18 -13.54
C GLN A 257 28.37 7.73 -14.77
N SER A 258 27.86 6.84 -15.64
CA SER A 258 27.04 7.20 -16.80
C SER A 258 25.70 7.83 -16.39
N LEU A 259 24.98 7.22 -15.44
CA LEU A 259 23.69 7.72 -14.93
C LEU A 259 23.79 9.13 -14.31
N ARG A 260 24.91 9.45 -13.65
CA ARG A 260 25.19 10.81 -13.14
C ARG A 260 25.26 11.86 -14.25
N GLN A 261 25.64 11.49 -15.47
CA GLN A 261 25.64 12.39 -16.64
C GLN A 261 24.31 12.37 -17.42
N GLU A 262 23.50 11.32 -17.26
CA GLU A 262 22.25 11.14 -18.00
C GLU A 262 21.02 11.75 -17.33
N LEU A 263 20.95 11.76 -15.99
CA LEU A 263 19.73 12.06 -15.23
C LEU A 263 19.49 13.56 -14.96
N TYR A 264 20.47 14.43 -15.24
CA TYR A 264 20.50 15.82 -14.80
C TYR A 264 20.62 16.81 -15.96
N VAL A 265 20.13 18.04 -15.75
CA VAL A 265 20.18 19.14 -16.72
C VAL A 265 21.40 20.04 -16.49
N GLU A 266 21.79 20.19 -15.22
CA GLU A 266 23.03 20.84 -14.78
C GLU A 266 24.16 19.81 -14.60
N ASP A 267 25.43 20.25 -14.61
CA ASP A 267 26.57 19.37 -14.31
C ASP A 267 26.44 18.78 -12.92
N PHE A 268 26.48 17.45 -12.82
CA PHE A 268 26.38 16.68 -11.58
C PHE A 268 27.35 17.15 -10.49
N ALA A 269 28.57 17.56 -10.86
CA ALA A 269 29.57 18.05 -9.91
C ALA A 269 29.22 19.44 -9.34
N SER A 270 28.34 20.19 -10.00
CA SER A 270 27.92 21.55 -9.61
C SER A 270 26.63 21.60 -8.77
N ILE A 271 25.88 20.49 -8.68
CA ILE A 271 24.55 20.45 -8.03
C ILE A 271 24.65 20.90 -6.56
N ASN A 272 23.95 21.99 -6.22
CA ASN A 272 23.75 22.41 -4.83
C ASN A 272 22.72 21.47 -4.17
N TRP A 273 23.20 20.34 -3.63
CA TRP A 273 22.35 19.30 -3.06
C TRP A 273 21.45 19.80 -1.93
N GLN A 274 21.96 20.62 -1.00
CA GLN A 274 21.14 21.11 0.13
C GLN A 274 19.95 21.95 -0.32
N ALA A 275 20.07 22.71 -1.42
CA ALA A 275 18.94 23.42 -2.01
C ALA A 275 17.87 22.46 -2.57
N GLN A 276 18.27 21.28 -3.05
CA GLN A 276 17.35 20.29 -3.63
C GLN A 276 16.45 19.61 -2.60
N ARG A 277 16.70 19.70 -1.28
CA ARG A 277 15.93 18.97 -0.24
C ARG A 277 14.42 19.11 -0.40
N ASN A 278 13.94 20.35 -0.62
CA ASN A 278 12.53 20.66 -0.84
C ASN A 278 12.17 20.90 -2.32
N ASN A 279 13.11 20.73 -3.26
CA ASN A 279 12.80 20.72 -4.69
C ASN A 279 12.02 19.44 -5.03
N VAL A 280 10.76 19.58 -5.44
CA VAL A 280 9.92 18.52 -5.99
C VAL A 280 9.08 19.15 -7.10
N ALA A 281 8.99 18.50 -8.27
CA ALA A 281 8.23 19.02 -9.39
C ALA A 281 6.75 19.26 -9.01
N PRO A 282 6.19 20.46 -9.27
CA PRO A 282 4.86 20.82 -8.77
C PRO A 282 3.74 20.01 -9.44
N ASP A 283 3.93 19.60 -10.70
CA ASP A 283 2.98 18.81 -11.50
C ASP A 283 2.62 17.45 -10.88
N GLU A 284 3.46 16.91 -10.00
CA GLU A 284 3.28 15.61 -9.32
C GLU A 284 3.16 15.71 -7.79
N LEU A 285 3.16 16.94 -7.24
CA LEU A 285 3.11 17.20 -5.80
C LEU A 285 1.68 17.14 -5.24
N TYR A 286 1.12 15.93 -5.15
CA TYR A 286 -0.25 15.71 -4.64
C TYR A 286 -0.45 16.21 -3.20
N THR A 287 0.56 16.03 -2.34
CA THR A 287 0.56 16.54 -0.96
C THR A 287 1.79 17.42 -0.74
N PRO A 288 1.66 18.76 -0.87
CA PRO A 288 2.70 19.69 -0.42
C PRO A 288 2.99 19.52 1.08
N HIS A 289 4.23 19.79 1.49
CA HIS A 289 4.57 19.81 2.91
C HIS A 289 3.74 20.87 3.65
N SER A 290 3.19 20.53 4.82
CA SER A 290 2.49 21.50 5.66
C SER A 290 3.47 22.49 6.29
N TRP A 291 2.99 23.66 6.73
CA TRP A 291 3.81 24.64 7.45
C TRP A 291 4.52 24.00 8.66
N LEU A 292 3.83 23.09 9.37
CA LEU A 292 4.38 22.36 10.51
C LEU A 292 5.51 21.41 10.06
N LEU A 293 5.33 20.68 8.96
CA LEU A 293 6.36 19.79 8.43
C LEU A 293 7.59 20.55 7.91
N HIS A 294 7.40 21.75 7.34
CA HIS A 294 8.51 22.64 7.00
C HIS A 294 9.31 23.09 8.24
N VAL A 295 8.63 23.49 9.32
CA VAL A 295 9.28 23.87 10.59
C VAL A 295 9.99 22.67 11.21
N VAL A 296 9.33 21.50 11.27
CA VAL A 296 9.92 20.26 11.79
C VAL A 296 11.16 19.86 10.99
N TYR A 297 11.11 19.85 9.65
CA TYR A 297 12.30 19.55 8.84
C TYR A 297 13.40 20.62 8.95
N ALA A 298 13.09 21.88 9.20
CA ALA A 298 14.14 22.89 9.46
C ALA A 298 14.95 22.54 10.73
N PHE A 299 14.28 22.15 11.82
CA PHE A 299 14.94 21.70 13.04
C PHE A 299 15.61 20.32 12.90
N LEU A 300 14.94 19.34 12.27
CA LEU A 300 15.52 18.00 12.12
C LEU A 300 16.72 17.97 11.17
N ASN A 301 16.72 18.76 10.08
CA ASN A 301 17.90 18.90 9.21
C ASN A 301 19.06 19.64 9.91
N LEU A 302 18.77 20.51 10.89
CA LEU A 302 19.81 21.11 11.73
C LEU A 302 20.37 20.09 12.73
N TYR A 303 19.50 19.30 13.38
CA TYR A 303 19.91 18.17 14.22
C TYR A 303 20.77 17.16 13.43
N GLU A 304 20.37 16.80 12.21
CA GLU A 304 21.10 15.88 11.33
C GLU A 304 22.58 16.29 11.14
N ARG A 305 22.85 17.60 11.01
CA ARG A 305 24.20 18.15 10.86
C ARG A 305 25.06 18.02 12.13
N TYR A 306 24.44 17.90 13.29
CA TYR A 306 25.07 17.88 14.61
C TYR A 306 24.58 16.70 15.47
N HIS A 307 24.22 15.59 14.83
CA HIS A 307 23.54 14.48 15.49
C HIS A 307 24.45 13.77 16.50
N SER A 308 23.86 13.21 17.56
CA SER A 308 24.63 12.38 18.49
C SER A 308 24.91 11.03 17.86
N ALA A 309 26.18 10.77 17.51
CA ALA A 309 26.61 9.48 16.96
C ALA A 309 26.25 8.29 17.87
N HIS A 310 26.22 8.50 19.19
CA HIS A 310 25.79 7.49 20.17
C HIS A 310 24.29 7.17 20.06
N LEU A 311 23.43 8.20 19.98
CA LEU A 311 21.99 8.00 19.76
C LEU A 311 21.73 7.39 18.38
N ARG A 312 22.49 7.80 17.36
CA ARG A 312 22.41 7.20 16.02
C ARG A 312 22.75 5.71 16.02
N GLN A 313 23.79 5.30 16.74
CA GLN A 313 24.15 3.89 16.88
C GLN A 313 23.04 3.08 17.57
N GLN A 314 22.44 3.62 18.65
CA GLN A 314 21.29 2.99 19.31
C GLN A 314 20.07 2.91 18.40
N ALA A 315 19.79 3.95 17.61
CA ALA A 315 18.70 3.97 16.65
C ALA A 315 18.92 2.92 15.55
N VAL A 316 20.10 2.88 14.93
CA VAL A 316 20.49 1.87 13.92
C VAL A 316 20.31 0.45 14.44
N GLN A 317 20.68 0.17 15.69
CA GLN A 317 20.45 -1.13 16.32
C GLN A 317 18.95 -1.46 16.47
N LYS A 318 18.14 -0.56 17.05
CA LYS A 318 16.69 -0.77 17.20
C LYS A 318 15.98 -0.91 15.85
N LEU A 319 16.37 -0.11 14.84
CA LEU A 319 15.87 -0.23 13.47
C LEU A 319 16.14 -1.64 12.91
N TYR A 320 17.37 -2.14 13.03
CA TYR A 320 17.73 -3.49 12.56
C TYR A 320 16.95 -4.60 13.29
N GLU A 321 16.77 -4.50 14.61
CA GLU A 321 16.00 -5.47 15.39
C GLU A 321 14.52 -5.55 14.95
N HIS A 322 13.91 -4.40 14.65
CA HIS A 322 12.54 -4.32 14.12
C HIS A 322 12.44 -4.85 12.67
N ILE A 323 13.41 -4.57 11.80
CA ILE A 323 13.49 -5.12 10.44
C ILE A 323 13.58 -6.65 10.50
N ALA A 324 14.51 -7.18 11.30
CA ALA A 324 14.68 -8.61 11.47
C ALA A 324 13.47 -9.28 12.16
N ALA A 325 12.64 -8.54 12.89
CA ALA A 325 11.36 -9.05 13.42
C ALA A 325 10.30 -9.19 12.33
N ASP A 326 10.12 -8.19 11.48
CA ASP A 326 9.22 -8.23 10.32
C ASP A 326 9.57 -9.40 9.38
N ASP A 327 10.86 -9.58 9.08
CA ASP A 327 11.36 -10.71 8.28
C ASP A 327 10.99 -12.07 8.91
N ARG A 328 11.23 -12.25 10.21
CA ARG A 328 10.89 -13.49 10.95
C ARG A 328 9.38 -13.77 10.97
N PHE A 329 8.56 -12.74 11.14
CA PHE A 329 7.09 -12.89 11.17
C PHE A 329 6.49 -13.19 9.79
N THR A 330 7.14 -12.75 8.72
CA THR A 330 6.62 -12.82 7.35
C THR A 330 7.31 -13.84 6.45
N LYS A 331 8.37 -14.52 6.92
CA LYS A 331 9.27 -15.37 6.08
C LYS A 331 9.90 -14.58 4.93
N SER A 332 10.42 -13.40 5.27
CA SER A 332 11.06 -12.43 4.35
C SER A 332 10.16 -11.89 3.21
N ILE A 333 8.84 -11.91 3.43
CA ILE A 333 7.81 -11.32 2.54
C ILE A 333 7.53 -9.86 2.92
N SER A 334 7.62 -9.48 4.20
CA SER A 334 7.17 -8.17 4.73
C SER A 334 5.67 -7.89 4.49
N ILE A 335 5.23 -6.67 4.78
CA ILE A 335 3.87 -6.16 4.54
C ILE A 335 3.60 -5.77 3.07
N GLY A 336 4.65 -5.65 2.25
CA GLY A 336 4.53 -5.20 0.85
C GLY A 336 5.87 -5.08 0.12
N PRO A 337 5.83 -4.85 -1.19
CA PRO A 337 6.99 -4.95 -2.09
C PRO A 337 8.14 -4.00 -1.70
N ILE A 338 7.82 -2.81 -1.20
CA ILE A 338 8.81 -1.76 -0.89
C ILE A 338 9.56 -2.10 0.40
N SER A 339 8.85 -2.36 1.50
CA SER A 339 9.47 -2.76 2.77
C SER A 339 10.25 -4.07 2.61
N LYS A 340 9.68 -5.07 1.91
CA LYS A 340 10.38 -6.31 1.53
C LYS A 340 11.74 -6.06 0.88
N THR A 341 11.77 -5.10 -0.05
CA THR A 341 12.95 -4.81 -0.86
C THR A 341 14.02 -4.03 -0.11
N ILE A 342 13.63 -3.09 0.75
CA ILE A 342 14.61 -2.34 1.54
C ILE A 342 15.06 -3.18 2.76
N ASN A 343 14.20 -3.99 3.36
CA ASN A 343 14.61 -5.04 4.32
C ASN A 343 15.68 -5.94 3.69
N MET A 344 15.43 -6.48 2.50
CA MET A 344 16.40 -7.30 1.74
C MET A 344 17.75 -6.61 1.55
N LEU A 345 17.75 -5.32 1.24
CA LEU A 345 18.97 -4.50 1.13
C LEU A 345 19.70 -4.34 2.49
N VAL A 346 18.95 -4.17 3.57
CA VAL A 346 19.52 -4.10 4.94
C VAL A 346 20.09 -5.46 5.36
N ARG A 347 19.42 -6.58 5.07
CA ARG A 347 19.93 -7.92 5.39
C ARG A 347 21.17 -8.28 4.57
N TRP A 348 21.24 -7.85 3.31
CA TRP A 348 22.47 -7.91 2.51
C TRP A 348 23.62 -7.14 3.17
N TYR A 349 23.35 -5.91 3.62
CA TYR A 349 24.37 -5.01 4.19
C TYR A 349 24.88 -5.46 5.57
N VAL A 350 24.01 -6.03 6.41
CA VAL A 350 24.34 -6.41 7.80
C VAL A 350 24.72 -7.89 7.93
N ASP A 351 23.87 -8.81 7.46
CA ASP A 351 24.10 -10.24 7.59
C ASP A 351 25.05 -10.79 6.50
N GLY A 352 25.18 -10.09 5.38
CA GLY A 352 26.01 -10.47 4.24
C GLY A 352 25.31 -11.38 3.22
N PRO A 353 25.87 -11.50 2.00
CA PRO A 353 25.24 -12.17 0.86
C PRO A 353 25.12 -13.70 1.01
N THR A 354 25.88 -14.31 1.93
CA THR A 354 25.83 -15.76 2.23
C THR A 354 24.90 -16.10 3.40
N SER A 355 24.26 -15.11 4.03
CA SER A 355 23.41 -15.35 5.20
C SER A 355 22.10 -16.06 4.85
N PRO A 356 21.57 -16.95 5.72
CA PRO A 356 20.27 -17.56 5.52
C PRO A 356 19.12 -16.54 5.41
N ALA A 357 19.21 -15.41 6.11
CA ALA A 357 18.22 -14.34 6.05
C ALA A 357 18.16 -13.66 4.68
N PHE A 358 19.31 -13.29 4.11
CA PHE A 358 19.35 -12.70 2.78
C PHE A 358 18.99 -13.72 1.68
N GLN A 359 19.37 -14.98 1.84
CA GLN A 359 18.98 -16.06 0.91
C GLN A 359 17.46 -16.34 0.96
N GLU A 360 16.80 -16.28 2.13
CA GLU A 360 15.33 -16.30 2.19
C GLU A 360 14.74 -15.08 1.46
N HIS A 361 15.29 -13.87 1.67
CA HIS A 361 14.85 -12.68 0.95
C HIS A 361 14.95 -12.81 -0.57
N ILE A 362 16.04 -13.37 -1.11
CA ILE A 362 16.18 -13.68 -2.55
C ILE A 362 15.09 -14.67 -3.00
N SER A 363 14.88 -15.74 -2.23
CA SER A 363 13.86 -16.76 -2.53
C SER A 363 12.42 -16.19 -2.59
N ARG A 364 12.20 -15.00 -2.00
CA ARG A 364 10.94 -14.24 -1.99
C ARG A 364 10.84 -13.14 -3.05
N ILE A 365 11.80 -13.01 -3.97
CA ILE A 365 11.66 -12.09 -5.12
C ILE A 365 10.58 -12.59 -6.10
N PRO A 366 10.51 -13.89 -6.48
CA PRO A 366 9.46 -14.42 -7.35
C PRO A 366 8.03 -14.22 -6.83
N ASP A 367 7.82 -14.28 -5.51
CA ASP A 367 6.53 -14.07 -4.82
C ASP A 367 5.91 -12.68 -5.09
N TYR A 368 6.69 -11.74 -5.65
CA TYR A 368 6.28 -10.39 -6.01
C TYR A 368 6.28 -10.11 -7.52
N LEU A 369 6.66 -11.07 -8.37
CA LEU A 369 6.81 -10.85 -9.82
C LEU A 369 5.80 -11.65 -10.64
N TRP A 370 5.02 -10.94 -11.46
CA TRP A 370 3.89 -11.48 -12.21
C TRP A 370 4.05 -11.27 -13.72
N MET A 371 3.86 -12.33 -14.50
CA MET A 371 3.75 -12.27 -15.95
C MET A 371 2.33 -11.86 -16.38
N GLY A 372 2.19 -10.62 -16.85
CA GLY A 372 0.94 -10.10 -17.42
C GLY A 372 0.99 -9.96 -18.94
N LEU A 373 -0.12 -9.49 -19.52
CA LEU A 373 -0.32 -9.29 -20.95
C LEU A 373 0.74 -8.39 -21.60
N ASP A 374 1.27 -7.42 -20.83
CA ASP A 374 2.23 -6.39 -21.21
C ASP A 374 3.68 -6.69 -20.77
N GLY A 375 3.93 -7.73 -19.97
CA GLY A 375 5.26 -8.14 -19.51
C GLY A 375 5.31 -8.56 -18.05
N MET A 376 6.52 -8.77 -17.54
CA MET A 376 6.73 -9.06 -16.12
C MET A 376 6.78 -7.78 -15.29
N LYS A 377 5.91 -7.70 -14.28
CA LYS A 377 5.81 -6.54 -13.38
C LYS A 377 5.90 -6.95 -11.91
N MET A 378 6.11 -5.97 -11.04
CA MET A 378 6.06 -6.17 -9.59
C MET A 378 4.65 -5.88 -9.05
N GLN A 379 4.12 -6.84 -8.30
CA GLN A 379 2.80 -6.81 -7.67
C GLN A 379 2.78 -5.85 -6.46
N GLY A 380 1.64 -5.22 -6.18
CA GLY A 380 1.45 -4.28 -5.06
C GLY A 380 1.49 -4.90 -3.65
N THR A 381 1.34 -6.22 -3.58
CA THR A 381 1.50 -7.15 -2.44
C THR A 381 2.05 -8.46 -3.01
N ASN A 382 2.22 -9.52 -2.23
CA ASN A 382 2.56 -10.86 -2.77
C ASN A 382 1.36 -11.55 -3.48
N GLY A 383 0.45 -10.78 -4.07
CA GLY A 383 -0.85 -11.18 -4.61
C GLY A 383 -2.06 -10.74 -3.76
N SER A 384 -3.26 -10.98 -4.29
CA SER A 384 -4.59 -10.65 -3.73
C SER A 384 -5.44 -11.89 -3.38
N GLN A 385 -4.79 -13.05 -3.24
CA GLN A 385 -5.37 -14.39 -3.23
C GLN A 385 -6.60 -14.57 -2.33
N ILE A 386 -6.49 -14.19 -1.06
CA ILE A 386 -7.54 -14.45 -0.05
C ILE A 386 -8.72 -13.48 -0.25
N TRP A 387 -8.46 -12.27 -0.74
CA TRP A 387 -9.46 -11.25 -1.06
C TRP A 387 -10.28 -11.68 -2.29
N ASP A 388 -9.60 -12.02 -3.39
CA ASP A 388 -10.26 -12.45 -4.63
C ASP A 388 -11.04 -13.75 -4.41
N THR A 389 -10.48 -14.70 -3.67
CA THR A 389 -11.15 -15.98 -3.38
C THR A 389 -12.37 -15.80 -2.46
N ALA A 390 -12.29 -14.91 -1.46
CA ALA A 390 -13.44 -14.62 -0.59
C ALA A 390 -14.59 -13.95 -1.36
N PHE A 391 -14.31 -13.04 -2.31
CA PHE A 391 -15.33 -12.47 -3.18
C PHE A 391 -15.82 -13.45 -4.27
N ALA A 392 -14.94 -14.29 -4.83
CA ALA A 392 -15.32 -15.32 -5.78
C ALA A 392 -16.36 -16.28 -5.16
N ILE A 393 -16.12 -16.75 -3.93
CA ILE A 393 -17.08 -17.57 -3.19
C ILE A 393 -18.42 -16.84 -3.03
N GLN A 394 -18.41 -15.59 -2.53
CA GLN A 394 -19.66 -14.83 -2.34
C GLN A 394 -20.45 -14.65 -3.64
N ALA A 395 -19.78 -14.27 -4.75
CA ALA A 395 -20.41 -14.12 -6.05
C ALA A 395 -20.95 -15.45 -6.62
N LEU A 396 -20.20 -16.55 -6.47
CA LEU A 396 -20.65 -17.90 -6.85
C LEU A 396 -21.86 -18.36 -6.01
N LEU A 397 -21.92 -17.99 -4.73
CA LEU A 397 -23.05 -18.32 -3.85
C LEU A 397 -24.30 -17.52 -4.20
N GLU A 398 -24.21 -16.19 -4.34
CA GLU A 398 -25.34 -15.32 -4.74
C GLU A 398 -25.87 -15.68 -6.14
N ALA A 399 -25.00 -16.09 -7.07
CA ALA A 399 -25.40 -16.56 -8.40
C ALA A 399 -25.99 -17.99 -8.42
N GLY A 400 -26.21 -18.62 -7.25
CA GLY A 400 -26.81 -19.95 -7.14
C GLY A 400 -25.88 -21.10 -7.54
N GLY A 401 -24.57 -20.85 -7.67
CA GLY A 401 -23.57 -21.84 -8.08
C GLY A 401 -23.43 -23.04 -7.13
N HIS A 402 -23.85 -22.90 -5.87
CA HIS A 402 -23.90 -24.01 -4.92
C HIS A 402 -25.04 -25.01 -5.16
N HIS A 403 -26.01 -24.68 -6.03
CA HIS A 403 -27.02 -25.63 -6.52
C HIS A 403 -26.58 -26.40 -7.77
N ARG A 404 -25.34 -26.16 -8.26
CA ARG A 404 -24.80 -26.74 -9.50
C ARG A 404 -23.78 -27.83 -9.20
N PRO A 405 -24.09 -29.12 -9.44
CA PRO A 405 -23.15 -30.22 -9.21
C PRO A 405 -21.78 -29.98 -9.85
N GLU A 406 -21.78 -29.44 -11.07
CA GLU A 406 -20.59 -29.10 -11.85
C GLU A 406 -19.62 -28.13 -11.15
N PHE A 407 -20.08 -27.32 -10.19
CA PHE A 407 -19.26 -26.32 -9.47
C PHE A 407 -18.83 -26.79 -8.06
N SER A 408 -19.29 -27.95 -7.61
CA SER A 408 -19.10 -28.43 -6.23
C SER A 408 -17.63 -28.57 -5.83
N SER A 409 -16.80 -29.10 -6.74
CA SER A 409 -15.35 -29.27 -6.52
C SER A 409 -14.63 -27.91 -6.38
N CYS A 410 -15.03 -26.93 -7.18
CA CYS A 410 -14.48 -25.57 -7.14
C CYS A 410 -14.74 -24.90 -5.77
N LEU A 411 -15.99 -24.96 -5.29
CA LEU A 411 -16.36 -24.42 -3.98
C LEU A 411 -15.70 -25.17 -2.82
N GLN A 412 -15.55 -26.49 -2.92
CA GLN A 412 -14.85 -27.29 -1.91
C GLN A 412 -13.37 -26.90 -1.80
N LYS A 413 -12.68 -26.74 -2.94
CA LYS A 413 -11.28 -26.26 -2.97
C LYS A 413 -11.14 -24.83 -2.45
N ALA A 414 -12.04 -23.93 -2.83
CA ALA A 414 -12.01 -22.54 -2.37
C ALA A 414 -12.19 -22.43 -0.83
N HIS A 415 -13.09 -23.25 -0.26
CA HIS A 415 -13.24 -23.38 1.19
C HIS A 415 -11.98 -23.99 1.85
N GLU A 416 -11.37 -25.01 1.25
CA GLU A 416 -10.11 -25.57 1.74
C GLU A 416 -8.96 -24.56 1.73
N PHE A 417 -8.82 -23.77 0.67
CA PHE A 417 -7.84 -22.69 0.59
C PHE A 417 -8.01 -21.67 1.73
N LEU A 418 -9.24 -21.19 1.97
CA LEU A 418 -9.50 -20.26 3.08
C LEU A 418 -9.22 -20.91 4.45
N ARG A 419 -9.59 -22.18 4.63
CA ARG A 419 -9.31 -22.98 5.85
C ARG A 419 -7.81 -23.13 6.12
N LEU A 420 -6.99 -23.29 5.08
CA LEU A 420 -5.53 -23.40 5.20
C LEU A 420 -4.84 -22.04 5.32
N SER A 421 -5.46 -20.96 4.84
CA SER A 421 -4.93 -19.59 4.88
C SER A 421 -5.21 -18.86 6.19
N GLN A 422 -6.17 -19.33 7.00
CA GLN A 422 -6.50 -18.76 8.31
C GLN A 422 -5.27 -18.73 9.22
N VAL A 423 -5.06 -17.62 9.92
CA VAL A 423 -3.96 -17.53 10.89
C VAL A 423 -4.26 -18.41 12.10
N ALA A 424 -3.37 -19.34 12.41
CA ALA A 424 -3.45 -20.08 13.66
C ALA A 424 -3.19 -19.13 14.84
N PRO A 425 -4.06 -19.06 15.87
CA PRO A 425 -3.78 -18.31 17.08
C PRO A 425 -2.54 -18.92 17.75
N SER A 426 -1.51 -18.09 17.92
CA SER A 426 -0.14 -18.58 18.12
C SER A 426 0.13 -19.04 19.56
N HIS A 427 0.12 -20.35 19.78
CA HIS A 427 1.20 -20.91 20.61
C HIS A 427 2.54 -20.51 19.97
N HIS A 428 3.52 -20.13 20.80
CA HIS A 428 4.82 -19.58 20.37
C HIS A 428 4.85 -18.19 19.72
N CYS A 429 4.06 -17.23 20.24
CA CYS A 429 4.61 -15.88 20.43
C CYS A 429 5.43 -15.82 21.74
N SER A 430 6.37 -16.76 21.91
CA SER A 430 7.19 -16.91 23.11
C SER A 430 8.34 -15.90 23.08
N ILE A 431 8.02 -14.63 23.33
CA ILE A 431 9.02 -13.58 23.53
C ILE A 431 9.93 -14.00 24.68
N HIS A 432 11.24 -14.05 24.44
CA HIS A 432 12.22 -14.41 25.47
C HIS A 432 12.13 -13.38 26.60
N PRO A 433 12.03 -13.75 27.90
CA PRO A 433 11.71 -12.79 28.98
C PRO A 433 12.67 -11.61 29.15
N SER A 434 13.86 -11.69 28.56
CA SER A 434 14.86 -10.62 28.47
C SER A 434 14.54 -9.52 27.42
N LEU A 435 13.49 -9.67 26.62
CA LEU A 435 13.12 -8.77 25.52
C LEU A 435 11.67 -8.26 25.68
N GLY A 436 11.37 -7.67 26.84
CA GLY A 436 10.02 -7.23 27.24
C GLY A 436 9.42 -6.08 26.41
N TRP A 437 9.04 -6.35 25.16
CA TRP A 437 8.56 -5.37 24.19
C TRP A 437 7.13 -5.71 23.67
N PRO A 438 6.07 -5.04 24.18
CA PRO A 438 4.70 -5.19 23.68
C PRO A 438 4.51 -4.88 22.18
N HIS A 439 5.46 -4.16 21.57
CA HIS A 439 5.42 -3.74 20.18
C HIS A 439 5.56 -4.89 19.17
N LEU A 440 6.13 -6.04 19.58
CA LEU A 440 6.17 -7.24 18.75
C LEU A 440 4.77 -7.83 18.54
N GLU A 441 3.88 -7.72 19.54
CA GLU A 441 2.48 -8.15 19.42
C GLU A 441 1.72 -7.27 18.42
N GLN A 442 1.95 -5.96 18.41
CA GLN A 442 1.34 -5.05 17.44
C GLN A 442 1.85 -5.24 16.00
N LEU A 443 3.11 -5.63 15.81
CA LEU A 443 3.59 -6.12 14.50
C LEU A 443 2.85 -7.40 14.11
N CYS A 444 2.74 -8.37 15.04
CA CYS A 444 2.04 -9.63 14.81
C CYS A 444 0.56 -9.38 14.45
N GLU A 445 -0.13 -8.47 15.12
CA GLU A 445 -1.53 -8.11 14.85
C GLU A 445 -1.73 -7.51 13.46
N ALA A 446 -0.84 -6.62 13.01
CA ALA A 446 -0.88 -6.09 11.65
C ALA A 446 -0.65 -7.19 10.59
N CYS A 447 0.27 -8.13 10.85
CA CYS A 447 0.50 -9.29 9.98
C CYS A 447 -0.65 -10.32 10.04
N ARG A 448 -1.36 -10.43 11.16
CA ARG A 448 -2.57 -11.25 11.33
C ARG A 448 -3.72 -10.68 10.50
N VAL A 449 -4.05 -9.40 10.67
CA VAL A 449 -5.19 -8.74 10.02
C VAL A 449 -5.14 -8.84 8.48
N LEU A 450 -3.95 -8.76 7.87
CA LEU A 450 -3.79 -8.94 6.42
C LEU A 450 -4.12 -10.37 5.92
N ARG A 451 -3.93 -11.39 6.76
CA ARG A 451 -4.36 -12.76 6.46
C ARG A 451 -5.83 -12.98 6.83
N CYS A 452 -6.31 -12.39 7.93
CA CYS A 452 -7.70 -12.46 8.36
C CYS A 452 -8.67 -11.67 7.44
N TRP A 453 -8.19 -10.74 6.59
CA TRP A 453 -9.03 -9.91 5.73
C TRP A 453 -9.83 -10.66 4.66
N GLY A 454 -9.50 -11.93 4.38
CA GLY A 454 -10.32 -12.84 3.56
C GLY A 454 -11.06 -13.92 4.37
N SER A 455 -11.03 -13.89 5.71
CA SER A 455 -11.72 -14.85 6.59
C SER A 455 -13.14 -14.42 6.97
N TRP A 456 -13.92 -13.90 6.01
CA TRP A 456 -15.35 -13.60 6.21
C TRP A 456 -16.18 -14.89 6.06
N GLN A 457 -16.49 -15.57 7.17
CA GLN A 457 -17.33 -16.78 7.20
C GLN A 457 -18.68 -16.54 7.88
N PHE A 458 -19.75 -16.44 7.09
CA PHE A 458 -21.17 -16.75 7.40
C PHE A 458 -21.92 -16.81 6.05
N LEU A 459 -23.00 -17.56 5.80
CA LEU A 459 -23.84 -18.43 6.64
C LEU A 459 -24.52 -19.49 5.72
N HIS A 460 -24.73 -20.73 6.22
CA HIS A 460 -25.79 -21.74 5.90
C HIS A 460 -25.31 -23.21 5.85
N PRO A 461 -26.18 -24.20 6.15
CA PRO A 461 -25.81 -25.60 6.25
C PRO A 461 -26.10 -26.42 4.97
N ALA A 462 -25.04 -26.97 4.38
CA ALA A 462 -25.10 -28.11 3.44
C ALA A 462 -24.03 -29.16 3.84
N PRO A 463 -24.21 -30.46 3.53
CA PRO A 463 -23.40 -31.54 4.10
C PRO A 463 -22.06 -31.76 3.37
N VAL A 464 -21.17 -30.75 3.39
CA VAL A 464 -19.77 -30.92 2.96
C VAL A 464 -19.02 -31.73 4.03
N GLY A 465 -18.60 -32.94 3.66
CA GLY A 465 -18.14 -34.01 4.56
C GLY A 465 -16.72 -33.85 5.12
N ALA A 466 -16.51 -32.89 6.03
CA ALA A 466 -15.34 -32.85 6.91
C ALA A 466 -15.73 -32.23 8.27
N MET A 467 -15.96 -33.07 9.29
CA MET A 467 -16.46 -32.63 10.60
C MET A 467 -15.31 -32.24 11.55
N VAL A 468 -14.68 -31.09 11.30
CA VAL A 468 -13.86 -30.39 12.31
C VAL A 468 -14.80 -29.61 13.24
N CYS A 469 -14.53 -29.59 14.55
CA CYS A 469 -15.42 -29.05 15.60
C CYS A 469 -15.86 -27.60 15.34
N ARG A 470 -17.10 -27.43 14.86
CA ARG A 470 -17.57 -26.17 14.25
C ARG A 470 -17.75 -24.96 15.20
N SER A 471 -17.78 -25.16 16.52
CA SER A 471 -18.05 -24.09 17.49
C SER A 471 -16.82 -23.25 17.88
N GLN A 472 -15.68 -23.88 18.17
CA GLN A 472 -14.50 -23.18 18.69
C GLN A 472 -13.80 -22.29 17.66
N ALA A 473 -13.74 -22.71 16.38
CA ALA A 473 -13.09 -21.93 15.33
C ALA A 473 -13.82 -20.60 15.03
N GLN A 474 -15.15 -20.61 15.00
CA GLN A 474 -15.97 -19.42 14.72
C GLN A 474 -15.93 -18.42 15.88
N VAL A 475 -16.04 -18.89 17.12
CA VAL A 475 -15.99 -18.02 18.32
C VAL A 475 -14.56 -17.50 18.57
N GLY A 476 -13.54 -18.33 18.34
CA GLY A 476 -12.14 -17.99 18.61
C GLY A 476 -11.55 -16.91 17.70
N ALA A 477 -11.94 -16.87 16.42
CA ALA A 477 -11.40 -15.90 15.46
C ALA A 477 -12.22 -14.60 15.40
N ILE A 478 -13.54 -14.69 15.30
CA ILE A 478 -14.38 -13.55 14.91
C ILE A 478 -14.60 -12.57 16.06
N TYR A 479 -14.77 -13.06 17.30
CA TYR A 479 -15.21 -12.22 18.41
C TYR A 479 -14.09 -11.43 19.13
N PRO A 480 -12.86 -11.97 19.32
CA PRO A 480 -11.77 -11.22 19.95
C PRO A 480 -11.16 -10.15 19.03
N GLU A 481 -10.72 -10.54 17.82
CA GLU A 481 -9.94 -9.67 16.92
C GLU A 481 -10.77 -8.51 16.37
N LEU A 482 -12.01 -8.75 15.92
CA LEU A 482 -12.86 -7.65 15.42
C LEU A 482 -13.24 -6.68 16.55
N ARG A 483 -13.35 -7.15 17.81
CA ARG A 483 -13.66 -6.30 18.96
C ARG A 483 -12.46 -5.46 19.40
N SER A 484 -11.23 -5.95 19.31
CA SER A 484 -10.02 -5.16 19.59
C SER A 484 -9.77 -4.06 18.54
N LEU A 485 -10.21 -4.27 17.29
CA LEU A 485 -10.05 -3.33 16.18
C LEU A 485 -11.02 -2.13 16.19
N HIS A 486 -12.02 -2.08 17.09
CA HIS A 486 -12.99 -0.98 17.14
C HIS A 486 -12.37 0.39 17.47
N ALA A 487 -12.86 1.45 16.83
CA ALA A 487 -12.53 2.83 17.13
C ALA A 487 -13.48 3.43 18.18
N PRO A 488 -13.04 4.42 18.99
CA PRO A 488 -13.95 5.24 19.79
C PRO A 488 -15.03 5.95 18.96
N SER A 489 -14.77 6.18 17.67
CA SER A 489 -15.71 6.71 16.67
C SER A 489 -16.72 5.66 16.14
N GLY A 490 -16.77 4.46 16.72
CA GLY A 490 -17.72 3.39 16.36
C GLY A 490 -17.44 2.69 15.02
N SER A 491 -16.28 2.96 14.40
CA SER A 491 -15.86 2.35 13.13
C SER A 491 -14.86 1.20 13.34
N LEU A 492 -14.80 0.26 12.41
CA LEU A 492 -13.70 -0.71 12.34
C LEU A 492 -12.49 -0.06 11.67
N LYS A 493 -11.31 -0.24 12.26
CA LYS A 493 -10.05 0.28 11.71
C LYS A 493 -9.44 -0.70 10.73
N HIS A 494 -8.82 -0.19 9.67
CA HIS A 494 -8.38 -1.03 8.55
C HIS A 494 -7.25 -2.00 8.92
N LEU A 495 -6.37 -1.63 9.88
CA LEU A 495 -5.19 -2.45 10.23
C LEU A 495 -4.54 -2.22 11.62
N LEU A 496 -4.85 -1.14 12.36
CA LEU A 496 -4.47 -0.87 13.78
C LEU A 496 -5.04 0.52 14.21
N PRO A 497 -4.87 1.00 15.46
CA PRO A 497 -5.29 2.33 15.93
C PRO A 497 -4.65 3.56 15.24
N THR A 498 -5.31 4.10 14.21
CA THR A 498 -5.53 5.55 13.95
C THR A 498 -6.50 5.72 12.76
N GLU A 499 -6.93 6.96 12.47
CA GLU A 499 -8.04 7.26 11.55
C GLU A 499 -7.58 7.81 10.17
N VAL A 500 -8.56 7.91 9.25
CA VAL A 500 -8.55 8.61 7.94
C VAL A 500 -7.90 7.89 6.73
N MET A 501 -8.77 7.38 5.85
CA MET A 501 -8.55 7.35 4.39
C MET A 501 -9.92 7.50 3.64
N PRO A 502 -9.97 7.72 2.31
CA PRO A 502 -11.09 8.44 1.68
C PRO A 502 -12.42 7.68 1.56
N ALA A 503 -13.51 8.46 1.43
CA ALA A 503 -14.90 8.08 1.72
C ALA A 503 -15.56 6.99 0.84
N TRP A 504 -14.86 6.45 -0.18
CA TRP A 504 -15.44 5.46 -1.10
C TRP A 504 -15.76 4.13 -0.40
N GLY A 505 -14.79 3.54 0.33
CA GLY A 505 -14.99 2.27 1.04
C GLY A 505 -16.03 2.36 2.17
N CYS A 506 -16.03 3.44 2.93
CA CYS A 506 -16.98 3.66 4.03
C CYS A 506 -18.45 3.80 3.56
N SER A 507 -18.67 4.32 2.34
CA SER A 507 -20.01 4.50 1.79
C SER A 507 -20.63 3.16 1.38
N LEU A 508 -19.83 2.27 0.77
CA LEU A 508 -20.21 0.90 0.48
C LEU A 508 -20.51 0.10 1.76
N LEU A 509 -19.63 0.15 2.76
CA LEU A 509 -19.81 -0.55 4.05
C LEU A 509 -21.13 -0.23 4.76
N ARG A 510 -21.61 1.02 4.68
CA ARG A 510 -22.91 1.42 5.26
C ARG A 510 -24.10 0.85 4.47
N LEU A 511 -24.00 0.80 3.15
CA LEU A 511 -24.99 0.16 2.28
C LEU A 511 -25.04 -1.36 2.50
N PHE A 512 -23.89 -2.02 2.66
CA PHE A 512 -23.82 -3.44 2.99
C PHE A 512 -24.51 -3.76 4.32
N ALA A 513 -24.13 -3.09 5.41
CA ALA A 513 -24.71 -3.36 6.74
C ALA A 513 -26.24 -3.16 6.78
N ALA A 514 -26.76 -2.12 6.12
CA ALA A 514 -28.19 -1.87 6.02
C ALA A 514 -28.92 -2.97 5.22
N LYS A 515 -28.31 -3.48 4.13
CA LYS A 515 -28.91 -4.51 3.28
C LYS A 515 -28.93 -5.88 3.96
N THR A 516 -27.87 -6.25 4.69
CA THR A 516 -27.85 -7.46 5.53
C THR A 516 -28.95 -7.41 6.60
N LEU A 517 -29.16 -6.26 7.24
CA LEU A 517 -30.22 -6.11 8.24
C LEU A 517 -31.63 -6.18 7.63
N SER A 518 -31.83 -5.65 6.42
CA SER A 518 -33.10 -5.77 5.70
C SER A 518 -33.45 -7.24 5.38
N ILE A 519 -32.47 -8.02 4.91
CA ILE A 519 -32.65 -9.45 4.60
C ILE A 519 -32.94 -10.26 5.87
N LEU A 520 -32.37 -9.89 7.01
CA LEU A 520 -32.67 -10.52 8.31
C LEU A 520 -34.10 -10.24 8.81
N LEU A 521 -34.71 -9.12 8.42
CA LEU A 521 -36.08 -8.76 8.84
C LEU A 521 -37.14 -9.43 7.95
N ASP A 522 -36.90 -9.58 6.65
CA ASP A 522 -37.78 -10.30 5.71
C ASP A 522 -37.76 -11.83 5.90
N GLN A 523 -36.92 -12.36 6.80
CA GLN A 523 -36.81 -13.80 7.11
C GLN A 523 -37.44 -14.20 8.46
N LEU A 524 -38.11 -13.27 9.16
CA LEU A 524 -38.84 -13.57 10.39
C LEU A 524 -40.27 -14.07 10.07
N PRO A 525 -40.68 -15.28 10.50
CA PRO A 525 -42.02 -15.79 10.25
C PRO A 525 -43.06 -15.00 11.05
N THR A 526 -44.00 -14.35 10.36
CA THR A 526 -45.12 -13.62 10.94
C THR A 526 -46.32 -14.53 11.22
N ASP A 527 -46.17 -15.47 12.14
CA ASP A 527 -47.29 -16.29 12.64
C ASP A 527 -47.98 -15.64 13.84
N SER A 528 -49.30 -15.80 13.93
CA SER A 528 -50.14 -14.98 14.83
C SER A 528 -51.16 -15.79 15.65
N ALA A 529 -51.14 -15.51 16.97
CA ALA A 529 -52.16 -15.86 17.98
C ALA A 529 -52.38 -17.37 18.27
N PRO A 530 -53.10 -17.72 19.36
CA PRO A 530 -53.45 -16.94 20.56
C PRO A 530 -52.85 -17.52 21.86
N ALA A 531 -52.93 -16.78 22.97
CA ALA A 531 -52.42 -17.22 24.28
C ALA A 531 -53.50 -17.95 25.13
N PRO A 532 -53.14 -19.02 25.89
CA PRO A 532 -53.98 -19.61 26.92
C PRO A 532 -53.66 -19.11 28.35
N SER A 533 -54.73 -18.98 29.12
CA SER A 533 -54.87 -18.61 30.54
C SER A 533 -53.79 -18.99 31.58
N LEU A 534 -53.53 -18.06 32.51
CA LEU A 534 -52.91 -18.28 33.82
C LEU A 534 -53.87 -18.98 34.81
N THR A 535 -53.42 -20.02 35.53
CA THR A 535 -53.99 -20.44 36.84
C THR A 535 -53.04 -21.34 37.65
N SER A 536 -52.72 -20.96 38.90
CA SER A 536 -52.43 -21.81 40.09
C SER A 536 -51.23 -22.81 40.10
N VAL A 537 -50.67 -23.25 41.24
CA VAL A 537 -50.27 -22.56 42.49
C VAL A 537 -49.34 -23.47 43.34
N SER A 538 -48.25 -22.92 43.88
CA SER A 538 -47.47 -23.37 45.08
C SER A 538 -46.69 -24.72 45.12
N HIS A 539 -45.69 -24.73 46.03
CA HIS A 539 -44.99 -25.88 46.66
C HIS A 539 -44.08 -26.79 45.78
N ILE A 540 -42.99 -27.40 46.27
CA ILE A 540 -42.45 -27.58 47.65
C ILE A 540 -40.89 -27.48 47.66
N CYS A 541 -40.25 -27.34 48.83
CA CYS A 541 -38.78 -27.26 48.98
C CYS A 541 -38.14 -28.59 49.44
N LEU A 542 -36.82 -28.80 49.21
CA LEU A 542 -35.79 -29.16 50.22
C LEU A 542 -34.44 -29.63 49.61
N HIS A 543 -33.36 -28.89 49.89
CA HIS A 543 -32.07 -29.24 50.57
C HIS A 543 -31.57 -30.72 50.74
N PRO A 544 -30.29 -30.97 51.14
CA PRO A 544 -29.09 -30.09 51.26
C PRO A 544 -27.72 -30.75 50.84
N ASN A 545 -26.60 -30.09 51.25
CA ASN A 545 -25.20 -30.57 51.38
C ASN A 545 -24.33 -30.55 50.11
N LEU A 546 -23.03 -30.18 50.14
CA LEU A 546 -22.09 -29.92 51.26
C LEU A 546 -21.48 -28.49 51.24
N GLN A 547 -20.90 -28.07 52.37
CA GLN A 547 -20.02 -26.88 52.54
C GLN A 547 -18.66 -27.30 53.17
N PRO A 548 -17.86 -26.43 53.85
CA PRO A 548 -16.83 -25.58 53.23
C PRO A 548 -15.44 -25.70 53.92
N GLN A 549 -14.41 -24.99 53.46
CA GLN A 549 -13.32 -24.50 54.34
C GLN A 549 -12.79 -23.10 53.97
N SER A 550 -12.34 -22.41 55.04
CA SER A 550 -11.67 -21.09 55.16
C SER A 550 -10.66 -20.73 54.06
N SER A 551 -10.52 -19.49 53.57
CA SER A 551 -10.59 -18.12 54.14
C SER A 551 -9.30 -17.62 54.83
N HIS A 552 -8.62 -16.65 54.21
CA HIS A 552 -7.81 -15.62 54.88
C HIS A 552 -7.96 -14.29 54.14
N THR A 553 -8.00 -13.19 54.89
CA THR A 553 -8.29 -11.82 54.42
C THR A 553 -7.07 -10.92 54.47
N LEU A 554 -7.00 -9.92 53.58
CA LEU A 554 -6.36 -8.63 53.87
C LEU A 554 -6.93 -7.49 52.99
N SER A 555 -7.52 -6.51 53.67
CA SER A 555 -7.88 -5.14 53.26
C SER A 555 -6.66 -4.28 52.88
N LEU A 556 -6.67 -3.12 52.20
CA LEU A 556 -7.61 -2.15 51.57
C LEU A 556 -6.69 -1.10 50.83
N PRO A 557 -7.13 0.07 50.27
CA PRO A 557 -8.39 0.49 49.63
C PRO A 557 -8.17 1.06 48.19
N TRP A 558 -9.24 1.56 47.55
CA TRP A 558 -9.18 2.40 46.33
C TRP A 558 -9.06 3.91 46.66
N PRO A 559 -8.49 4.74 45.76
CA PRO A 559 -8.67 6.19 45.76
C PRO A 559 -9.74 6.67 44.74
N GLN A 560 -10.52 7.66 45.14
CA GLN A 560 -11.42 8.50 44.31
C GLN A 560 -11.23 9.98 44.74
N PRO A 561 -11.66 10.97 43.94
CA PRO A 561 -10.96 12.26 43.86
C PRO A 561 -11.35 13.30 44.91
N VAL A 562 -10.47 14.31 45.06
CA VAL A 562 -10.73 15.56 45.78
C VAL A 562 -10.45 16.75 44.84
N SER A 563 -11.22 17.82 44.99
CA SER A 563 -11.12 19.10 44.28
C SER A 563 -11.31 20.23 45.29
N PHE A 564 -10.67 21.40 45.12
CA PHE A 564 -11.23 22.73 45.49
C PHE A 564 -10.34 23.90 44.97
N CYS A 565 -10.65 25.15 45.35
CA CYS A 565 -10.55 26.35 44.50
C CYS A 565 -9.39 27.34 44.74
N LEU A 566 -9.32 28.27 43.78
CA LEU A 566 -8.68 29.60 43.71
C LEU A 566 -8.78 30.50 44.96
N GLU A 567 -7.77 31.36 45.15
CA GLU A 567 -7.85 32.82 45.44
C GLU A 567 -6.44 33.46 45.22
N GLN A 568 -6.25 34.46 44.33
CA GLN A 568 -6.36 35.95 44.45
C GLN A 568 -5.05 36.71 44.81
N LEU A 569 -4.96 38.01 44.43
CA LEU A 569 -3.75 38.86 44.33
C LEU A 569 -3.64 39.91 45.47
N PRO A 570 -2.46 40.56 45.69
CA PRO A 570 -2.26 41.95 45.20
C PRO A 570 -0.80 42.36 44.78
N LEU A 571 -0.62 43.65 44.45
CA LEU A 571 0.58 44.37 43.90
C LEU A 571 0.81 45.72 44.65
N PRO A 572 1.84 46.59 44.37
CA PRO A 572 3.04 46.49 43.50
C PRO A 572 4.36 46.48 44.33
N PRO A 573 5.28 47.49 44.50
CA PRO A 573 5.49 48.87 43.97
C PRO A 573 6.88 49.10 43.26
N HIS A 574 7.31 50.38 43.08
CA HIS A 574 8.64 50.81 42.56
C HIS A 574 9.17 52.05 43.32
N PRO A 575 10.51 52.34 43.32
CA PRO A 575 11.03 53.52 42.57
C PRO A 575 12.48 53.35 41.96
N VAL A 576 12.80 53.78 40.73
CA VAL A 576 13.37 55.09 40.23
C VAL A 576 14.92 55.19 40.09
N SER A 577 15.40 55.16 38.82
CA SER A 577 16.48 55.96 38.13
C SER A 577 17.94 56.04 38.74
N PRO A 578 18.99 56.59 38.06
CA PRO A 578 19.07 57.32 36.77
C PRO A 578 20.15 56.87 35.75
N CYS A 579 20.23 57.59 34.62
CA CYS A 579 21.24 57.54 33.53
C CYS A 579 22.27 58.70 33.70
N PRO A 580 23.37 58.88 32.90
CA PRO A 580 23.25 59.53 31.57
C PRO A 580 24.40 59.38 30.50
N PHE A 581 24.15 59.88 29.26
CA PHE A 581 25.10 60.40 28.23
C PHE A 581 26.14 59.44 27.57
N ARG A 582 26.67 59.62 26.32
CA ARG A 582 26.52 60.53 25.13
C ARG A 582 26.73 59.62 23.87
N CYS A 583 26.23 59.82 22.64
CA CYS A 583 25.91 60.96 21.75
C CYS A 583 27.08 61.61 20.97
N HIS A 584 27.23 61.25 19.69
CA HIS A 584 27.31 62.09 18.44
C HIS A 584 27.14 61.12 17.22
N GLN A 585 26.45 61.38 16.09
CA GLN A 585 26.33 62.53 15.14
C GLN A 585 27.49 62.60 14.12
N ASP A 586 27.38 63.07 12.86
CA ASP A 586 26.29 63.60 11.98
C ASP A 586 26.83 63.70 10.50
N ILE A 587 26.12 63.98 9.38
CA ILE A 587 24.71 63.97 8.91
C ILE A 587 24.69 64.27 7.37
N ALA A 588 23.52 64.15 6.69
CA ALA A 588 23.18 64.68 5.33
C ALA A 588 23.85 63.99 4.10
N SER A 589 23.29 63.96 2.88
CA SER A 589 21.94 64.24 2.27
C SER A 589 21.90 63.54 0.86
N ALA A 590 20.98 63.69 -0.11
CA ALA A 590 19.82 64.57 -0.39
C ALA A 590 18.78 63.87 -1.34
N GLY A 591 18.09 64.63 -2.21
CA GLY A 591 17.22 64.18 -3.33
C GLY A 591 17.17 65.28 -4.43
N PRO A 592 16.15 65.38 -5.33
CA PRO A 592 14.91 64.58 -5.47
C PRO A 592 14.51 64.27 -6.96
N LEU A 593 13.19 64.01 -7.21
CA LEU A 593 12.47 63.86 -8.51
C LEU A 593 12.55 62.47 -9.20
N GLY A 594 11.49 61.92 -9.81
CA GLY A 594 10.09 62.40 -9.96
C GLY A 594 9.08 61.29 -10.36
N VAL A 595 7.79 61.60 -10.47
CA VAL A 595 6.64 60.67 -10.63
C VAL A 595 5.57 61.27 -11.57
N PRO A 596 5.07 60.54 -12.59
CA PRO A 596 3.68 60.01 -12.57
C PRO A 596 3.52 58.62 -13.25
N GLY A 597 2.40 57.89 -13.11
CA GLY A 597 1.16 58.20 -12.40
C GLY A 597 0.19 57.02 -12.26
N LEU A 598 -0.82 57.20 -11.41
CA LEU A 598 -1.84 56.23 -10.96
C LEU A 598 -2.77 55.70 -12.07
N HIS A 599 -3.38 54.54 -11.80
CA HIS A 599 -4.84 54.48 -11.70
C HIS A 599 -5.29 53.55 -10.56
N VAL A 600 -6.46 53.80 -9.97
CA VAL A 600 -6.93 53.19 -8.71
C VAL A 600 -8.39 52.75 -8.82
N ALA A 601 -8.73 51.61 -8.21
CA ALA A 601 -10.09 51.27 -7.80
C ALA A 601 -10.09 50.53 -6.44
N LYS A 602 -10.78 51.10 -5.44
CA LYS A 602 -11.31 50.39 -4.25
C LYS A 602 -12.78 50.01 -4.56
N ALA A 603 -13.58 49.31 -3.75
CA ALA A 603 -13.48 48.84 -2.36
C ALA A 603 -14.38 47.58 -2.19
N GLY A 604 -14.42 46.95 -1.01
CA GLY A 604 -15.42 45.89 -0.76
C GLY A 604 -15.22 45.02 0.49
N THR A 605 -15.13 45.61 1.69
CA THR A 605 -15.15 44.85 2.96
C THR A 605 -16.58 44.59 3.44
N HIS A 606 -16.90 43.35 3.80
CA HIS A 606 -18.07 43.03 4.62
C HIS A 606 -17.79 41.83 5.54
N LEU A 607 -18.09 41.95 6.83
CA LEU A 607 -18.18 40.80 7.74
C LEU A 607 -19.56 40.14 7.59
N GLY A 608 -19.62 38.82 7.77
CA GLY A 608 -20.86 38.05 7.72
C GLY A 608 -20.75 36.72 8.46
N LEU A 609 -20.92 36.74 9.78
CA LEU A 609 -21.13 35.52 10.58
C LEU A 609 -22.55 34.99 10.36
N ARG A 610 -22.71 33.75 9.90
CA ARG A 610 -23.91 32.93 10.17
C ARG A 610 -23.68 31.43 10.04
N GLN A 611 -24.57 30.67 10.67
CA GLN A 611 -24.47 29.23 10.87
C GLN A 611 -24.84 28.46 9.59
N GLY A 612 -24.30 27.24 9.46
CA GLY A 612 -24.52 26.40 8.28
C GLY A 612 -25.83 25.60 8.31
N ARG A 613 -26.20 25.07 7.14
CA ARG A 613 -27.06 23.89 6.92
C ARG A 613 -26.53 23.14 5.71
N GLY A 614 -26.51 21.80 5.77
CA GLY A 614 -26.06 20.98 4.65
C GLY A 614 -27.14 20.88 3.56
N ILE A 615 -26.71 20.90 2.29
CA ILE A 615 -27.52 20.49 1.14
C ILE A 615 -26.69 19.49 0.34
N VAL A 616 -27.19 18.27 0.22
CA VAL A 616 -26.64 17.24 -0.67
C VAL A 616 -27.25 17.47 -2.05
N LEU A 617 -26.42 17.67 -3.07
CA LEU A 617 -26.86 17.84 -4.45
C LEU A 617 -26.36 16.65 -5.29
N LEU A 618 -27.28 15.71 -5.51
CA LEU A 618 -27.03 14.47 -6.24
C LEU A 618 -27.06 14.73 -7.75
N TRP A 619 -25.96 14.49 -8.47
CA TRP A 619 -25.93 14.55 -9.94
C TRP A 619 -26.01 13.15 -10.55
N LEU A 620 -27.18 12.81 -11.10
CA LEU A 620 -27.44 11.58 -11.85
C LEU A 620 -27.27 11.83 -13.36
N THR A 621 -26.16 11.40 -13.94
CA THR A 621 -25.91 11.45 -15.39
C THR A 621 -26.64 10.33 -16.13
N LEU A 622 -27.92 10.54 -16.43
CA LEU A 622 -28.70 9.70 -17.35
C LEU A 622 -28.21 9.84 -18.80
N GLN A 623 -27.29 8.98 -19.24
CA GLN A 623 -27.01 8.81 -20.67
C GLN A 623 -28.11 8.01 -21.35
N ARG A 624 -29.03 8.70 -22.03
CA ARG A 624 -29.91 8.07 -23.04
C ARG A 624 -29.11 7.83 -24.33
N ALA A 625 -29.09 6.59 -24.80
CA ALA A 625 -28.67 6.27 -26.16
C ALA A 625 -29.83 6.46 -27.15
N ALA A 626 -29.53 7.01 -28.33
CA ALA A 626 -30.40 7.00 -29.51
C ALA A 626 -29.50 7.06 -30.78
N PRO A 627 -29.74 6.23 -31.82
CA PRO A 627 -28.79 6.07 -32.93
C PRO A 627 -29.20 6.78 -34.23
N ALA A 628 -28.20 7.29 -34.97
CA ALA A 628 -28.27 7.63 -36.40
C ALA A 628 -26.84 7.93 -36.91
N SER A 629 -26.46 7.74 -38.19
CA SER A 629 -26.86 6.76 -39.23
C SER A 629 -25.83 6.87 -40.38
N CYS A 630 -25.66 5.82 -41.18
CA CYS A 630 -24.61 5.80 -42.23
C CYS A 630 -24.81 6.85 -43.33
N LEU A 631 -23.72 7.48 -43.78
CA LEU A 631 -23.64 8.18 -45.08
C LEU A 631 -22.37 7.75 -45.83
N LEU A 632 -22.57 7.16 -47.00
CA LEU A 632 -21.53 6.94 -48.00
C LEU A 632 -21.57 8.09 -49.02
N PRO A 633 -20.43 8.60 -49.51
CA PRO A 633 -20.43 9.57 -50.59
C PRO A 633 -20.77 8.89 -51.93
N ARG A 634 -21.69 9.50 -52.69
CA ARG A 634 -21.79 9.30 -54.15
C ARG A 634 -21.78 10.65 -54.85
N THR A 635 -21.19 10.65 -56.03
CA THR A 635 -20.96 11.79 -56.91
C THR A 635 -22.20 12.16 -57.73
N SER A 636 -22.42 13.46 -57.96
CA SER A 636 -22.39 14.00 -59.33
C SER A 636 -22.42 15.53 -59.36
N SER A 637 -21.88 16.10 -60.43
CA SER A 637 -22.17 17.46 -60.92
C SER A 637 -23.66 17.65 -61.26
N GLY A 638 -24.14 18.89 -61.19
CA GLY A 638 -25.50 19.30 -61.55
C GLY A 638 -25.80 20.70 -61.03
#